data_AF-A0A7X4BT28-F1
#
_entry.id   AF-A0A7X4BT28-F1
#
_cell.length_a   1.000
_cell.length_b   1.000
_cell.length_c   1.000
_cell.angle_alpha   90.00
_cell.angle_beta   90.00
_cell.angle_gamma   90.00
#
_symmetry.space_group_name_H-M   'P 1'
#
loop_
_entity.id
_entity.type
_entity.pdbx_description
1 polymer ?
#
loop_
_entity_poly.entity_id
_entity_poly.type
_entity_poly.pdbx_seq_one_letter_code
_entity_poly.pdbx_strand_id
1 'polypeptide(L)'
;MKTRSTIRPAILILALTAVATTQAAAQEVARVQVSPATLSLEVGETATVSATAYDAAGNVVEVPFIYFSRDGRGSLAIDRTMGEIEAFRGGEFEILARVLGPTRISGTMTVTVAFPPLDRVEISRDGGRYYVGVTMRHKATVIDQADDVRGDVSTTWSTSDESVATVDRFGVFTAHAPGQVTLSAAAEGVVGEITYEVADNPVTAMAVQASQSRGRTGDVIHFTATASSAGGTVDDIPVTFGLMSDPDVIATADIPPAEVDEQGRFVAYKPGIYTVTASVPGRTAHSTVEILPRHVVEEVELVGHAPVSNVATSDLWVWEGVDGRDYAITGTHSGHGSTYWWDVTDPASPVLTDSLIVDARTTNDVKVSEDGELCVISREGASNRRNGIVIIDCTDPRNIEIISTYDDELTGGVHNLFIHDDHVYAVNNGIRFDVINIEDPANPHRVGRFELDTPGHAIHDIWIVDGIAYTSNWNDGVAVIDVGGGDRGGSPSNPVEIARFRDIGGATHAAFPYQSPTGRFYIFMGDEIGAPAFDGQEADRTPQFMAGYIHVVDFTDPENPEEVARYEIPEAGSHNMWIEDDRLYAAFYQGGLRVLDISGELKGNLYHQGREIAVYKSYDPDGFVANAPFTWGPQMHKGNLFFSEYFSGMWTVKLQPRRTLIP
;
A
#
# COMPACT_ATOMS: atom_id res chain seq x y z
N MET A 1 -38.86 5.13 106.44
CA MET A 1 -38.78 6.60 106.33
C MET A 1 -37.45 6.96 105.67
N LYS A 2 -37.47 7.87 104.69
CA LYS A 2 -36.34 8.40 103.87
C LYS A 2 -36.03 7.70 102.54
N THR A 3 -36.82 8.11 101.55
CA THR A 3 -36.47 8.54 100.17
C THR A 3 -35.08 8.15 99.61
N ARG A 4 -35.07 7.32 98.55
CA ARG A 4 -33.95 7.17 97.61
C ARG A 4 -34.23 7.97 96.33
N SER A 5 -33.24 8.79 95.98
CA SER A 5 -33.13 9.60 94.76
C SER A 5 -33.12 8.73 93.50
N THR A 6 -33.98 9.04 92.53
CA THR A 6 -33.98 8.46 91.18
C THR A 6 -33.36 9.43 90.19
N ILE A 7 -32.16 9.08 89.72
CA ILE A 7 -31.45 9.71 88.60
C ILE A 7 -32.09 9.19 87.30
N ARG A 8 -32.60 10.10 86.45
CA ARG A 8 -33.08 9.78 85.09
C ARG A 8 -31.88 9.76 84.12
N PRO A 9 -31.73 8.75 83.26
CA PRO A 9 -30.77 8.81 82.17
C PRO A 9 -31.33 9.66 81.02
N ALA A 10 -30.50 10.54 80.48
CA ALA A 10 -30.79 11.31 79.28
C ALA A 10 -30.81 10.38 78.07
N ILE A 11 -31.95 10.32 77.38
CA ILE A 11 -32.10 9.64 76.09
C ILE A 11 -31.55 10.61 75.03
N LEU A 12 -30.40 10.26 74.44
CA LEU A 12 -29.84 10.93 73.29
C LEU A 12 -30.63 10.48 72.05
N ILE A 13 -31.53 11.33 71.56
CA ILE A 13 -32.25 11.11 70.30
C ILE A 13 -31.28 11.45 69.16
N LEU A 14 -30.74 10.41 68.53
CA LEU A 14 -29.96 10.52 67.30
C LEU A 14 -30.93 10.78 66.14
N ALA A 15 -31.08 12.05 65.75
CA ALA A 15 -31.82 12.42 64.55
C ALA A 15 -30.98 12.04 63.32
N LEU A 16 -31.29 10.88 62.71
CA LEU A 16 -30.76 10.49 61.42
C LEU A 16 -31.39 11.41 60.36
N THR A 17 -30.67 12.42 59.92
CA THR A 17 -31.01 13.18 58.71
C THR A 17 -30.57 12.34 57.53
N ALA A 18 -31.52 11.65 56.88
CA ALA A 18 -31.30 11.03 55.60
C ALA A 18 -31.10 12.15 54.57
N VAL A 19 -29.84 12.47 54.27
CA VAL A 19 -29.49 13.20 53.05
C VAL A 19 -29.70 12.22 51.91
N ALA A 20 -30.84 12.34 51.23
CA ALA A 20 -31.02 11.67 49.95
C ALA A 20 -30.05 12.33 48.96
N THR A 21 -28.86 11.76 48.81
CA THR A 21 -28.03 12.01 47.63
C THR A 21 -28.75 11.39 46.44
N THR A 22 -29.50 12.20 45.70
CA THR A 22 -29.91 11.83 44.34
C THR A 22 -28.64 11.75 43.52
N GLN A 23 -28.09 10.55 43.40
CA GLN A 23 -27.09 10.25 42.40
C GLN A 23 -27.81 10.39 41.06
N ALA A 24 -27.57 11.50 40.35
CA ALA A 24 -28.08 11.68 39.00
C ALA A 24 -27.59 10.49 38.19
N ALA A 25 -28.51 9.66 37.69
CA ALA A 25 -28.17 8.63 36.74
C ALA A 25 -27.47 9.31 35.56
N ALA A 26 -26.28 8.85 35.19
CA ALA A 26 -25.62 9.32 33.99
C ALA A 26 -26.60 9.17 32.83
N GLN A 27 -26.90 10.27 32.16
CA GLN A 27 -27.88 10.30 31.09
C GLN A 27 -27.28 9.57 29.89
N GLU A 28 -27.74 8.34 29.64
CA GLU A 28 -27.18 7.52 28.56
C GLU A 28 -27.57 8.11 27.20
N VAL A 29 -26.57 8.28 26.34
CA VAL A 29 -26.80 8.68 24.94
C VAL A 29 -27.56 7.56 24.23
N ALA A 30 -28.62 7.92 23.50
CA ALA A 30 -29.40 7.00 22.67
C ALA A 30 -29.26 7.31 21.18
N ARG A 31 -29.01 8.57 20.81
CA ARG A 31 -28.90 9.02 19.42
C ARG A 31 -27.94 10.20 19.28
N VAL A 32 -27.23 10.26 18.16
CA VAL A 32 -26.43 11.43 17.75
C VAL A 32 -27.01 12.01 16.47
N GLN A 33 -27.09 13.33 16.39
CA GLN A 33 -27.47 14.07 15.19
C GLN A 33 -26.31 14.98 14.77
N VAL A 34 -25.91 14.88 13.51
CA VAL A 34 -24.89 15.76 12.92
C VAL A 34 -25.59 16.89 12.15
N SER A 35 -25.06 18.10 12.27
CA SER A 35 -25.59 19.31 11.66
C SER A 35 -24.48 20.10 10.94
N PRO A 36 -24.70 20.51 9.68
CA PRO A 36 -25.88 20.22 8.85
C PRO A 36 -26.00 18.72 8.49
N ALA A 37 -27.17 18.28 8.03
CA ALA A 37 -27.39 16.88 7.60
C ALA A 37 -26.79 16.57 6.22
N THR A 38 -26.63 17.61 5.39
CA THR A 38 -25.91 17.58 4.13
C THR A 38 -25.10 18.86 3.99
N LEU A 39 -23.96 18.78 3.33
CA LEU A 39 -23.09 19.92 3.02
C LEU A 39 -22.63 19.79 1.57
N SER A 40 -22.59 20.91 0.86
CA SER A 40 -22.05 20.99 -0.49
C SER A 40 -20.82 21.89 -0.45
N LEU A 41 -19.70 21.43 -0.99
CA LEU A 41 -18.44 22.15 -1.05
C LEU A 41 -17.92 22.20 -2.48
N GLU A 42 -17.10 23.19 -2.77
CA GLU A 42 -16.18 23.16 -3.91
C GLU A 42 -14.80 22.64 -3.46
N VAL A 43 -13.96 22.18 -4.39
CA VAL A 43 -12.57 21.82 -4.08
C VAL A 43 -11.83 23.05 -3.53
N GLY A 44 -11.10 22.87 -2.42
CA GLY A 44 -10.40 23.90 -1.65
C GLY A 44 -11.28 24.63 -0.64
N GLU A 45 -12.59 24.34 -0.56
CA GLU A 45 -13.48 24.96 0.41
C GLU A 45 -13.39 24.27 1.78
N THR A 46 -13.48 25.08 2.84
CA THR A 46 -13.55 24.63 4.23
C THR A 46 -14.93 24.89 4.84
N ALA A 47 -15.42 23.98 5.67
CA ALA A 47 -16.65 24.16 6.44
C ALA A 47 -16.60 23.44 7.79
N THR A 48 -17.43 23.86 8.74
CA THR A 48 -17.48 23.22 10.06
C THR A 48 -18.80 22.48 10.26
N VAL A 49 -18.71 21.24 10.75
CA VAL A 49 -19.84 20.43 11.20
C VAL A 49 -19.89 20.34 12.72
N SER A 50 -21.07 20.10 13.26
CA SER A 50 -21.29 19.91 14.70
C SER A 50 -22.18 18.71 14.96
N ALA A 51 -22.06 18.10 16.13
CA ALA A 51 -22.91 16.98 16.55
C ALA A 51 -23.56 17.27 17.91
N THR A 52 -24.79 16.78 18.06
CA THR A 52 -25.57 16.86 19.31
C THR A 52 -26.04 15.46 19.68
N ALA A 53 -25.80 15.06 20.93
CA ALA A 53 -26.26 13.78 21.47
C ALA A 53 -27.58 13.96 22.23
N TYR A 54 -28.45 12.95 22.13
CA TYR A 54 -29.74 12.91 22.80
C TYR A 54 -29.91 11.61 23.59
N ASP A 55 -30.57 11.68 24.74
CA ASP A 55 -31.01 10.51 25.50
C ASP A 55 -32.28 9.87 24.91
N ALA A 56 -32.73 8.76 25.49
CA ALA A 56 -33.94 8.06 25.05
C ALA A 56 -35.24 8.91 25.20
N ALA A 57 -35.22 9.96 26.02
CA ALA A 57 -36.33 10.88 26.22
C ALA A 57 -36.25 12.13 25.31
N GLY A 58 -35.20 12.26 24.49
CA GLY A 58 -34.97 13.37 23.57
C GLY A 58 -34.30 14.60 24.19
N ASN A 59 -33.76 14.49 25.40
CA ASN A 59 -33.00 15.57 26.04
C ASN A 59 -31.55 15.56 25.55
N VAL A 60 -30.93 16.75 25.42
CA VAL A 60 -29.52 16.87 25.03
C VAL A 60 -28.62 16.31 26.12
N VAL A 61 -27.62 15.54 25.72
CA VAL A 61 -26.56 15.03 26.59
C VAL A 61 -25.24 15.68 26.18
N GLU A 62 -24.57 16.34 27.13
CA GLU A 62 -23.24 16.94 26.91
C GLU A 62 -22.17 15.86 26.91
N VAL A 63 -21.64 15.54 25.72
CA VAL A 63 -20.55 14.58 25.53
C VAL A 63 -19.60 15.05 24.43
N PRO A 64 -18.30 14.73 24.53
CA PRO A 64 -17.35 15.00 23.45
C PRO A 64 -17.58 14.06 22.25
N PHE A 65 -17.25 14.56 21.06
CA PHE A 65 -17.33 13.82 19.79
C PHE A 65 -15.97 13.68 19.12
N ILE A 66 -15.85 12.66 18.27
CA ILE A 66 -14.80 12.54 17.26
C ILE A 66 -15.47 12.52 15.88
N TYR A 67 -14.97 13.36 14.96
CA TYR A 67 -15.39 13.41 13.56
C TYR A 67 -14.39 12.65 12.67
N PHE A 68 -14.89 11.90 11.69
CA PHE A 68 -14.07 11.22 10.68
C PHE A 68 -14.92 10.84 9.47
N SER A 69 -14.28 10.55 8.34
CA SER A 69 -14.89 9.96 7.16
C SER A 69 -14.19 8.65 6.82
N ARG A 70 -14.94 7.71 6.26
CA ARG A 70 -14.43 6.38 5.87
C ARG A 70 -14.06 6.33 4.39
N ASP A 71 -14.82 7.02 3.57
CA ASP A 71 -14.72 7.12 2.11
C ASP A 71 -14.07 8.42 1.64
N GLY A 72 -13.86 9.38 2.54
CA GLY A 72 -13.19 10.66 2.27
C GLY A 72 -11.69 10.67 2.49
N ARG A 73 -11.01 9.53 2.71
CA ARG A 73 -9.54 9.52 2.92
C ARG A 73 -8.84 10.09 1.68
N GLY A 74 -8.02 11.12 1.87
CA GLY A 74 -7.33 11.86 0.80
C GLY A 74 -8.21 12.80 -0.02
N SER A 75 -9.54 12.62 0.02
CA SER A 75 -10.48 13.54 -0.62
C SER A 75 -10.96 14.66 0.32
N LEU A 76 -10.92 14.43 1.64
CA LEU A 76 -11.30 15.37 2.68
C LEU A 76 -10.25 15.36 3.81
N ALA A 77 -9.84 16.54 4.31
CA ALA A 77 -9.25 16.67 5.63
C ALA A 77 -10.34 16.96 6.65
N ILE A 78 -10.27 16.32 7.83
CA ILE A 78 -11.25 16.50 8.91
C ILE A 78 -10.51 16.70 10.23
N ASP A 79 -10.71 17.86 10.86
CA ASP A 79 -10.32 18.04 12.26
C ASP A 79 -11.21 17.16 13.13
N ARG A 80 -10.60 16.12 13.69
CA ARG A 80 -11.31 15.10 14.47
C ARG A 80 -12.01 15.65 15.71
N THR A 81 -11.66 16.83 16.19
CA THR A 81 -12.19 17.41 17.43
C THR A 81 -13.11 18.61 17.17
N MET A 82 -12.75 19.46 16.20
CA MET A 82 -13.48 20.67 15.88
C MET A 82 -14.55 20.46 14.81
N GLY A 83 -14.45 19.36 14.04
CA GLY A 83 -15.38 19.08 12.94
C GLY A 83 -15.18 20.02 11.74
N GLU A 84 -14.01 20.65 11.62
CA GLU A 84 -13.63 21.39 10.42
C GLU A 84 -13.29 20.42 9.30
N ILE A 85 -13.84 20.64 8.12
CA ILE A 85 -13.69 19.83 6.92
C ILE A 85 -13.07 20.72 5.85
N GLU A 86 -12.05 20.23 5.17
CA GLU A 86 -11.48 20.83 3.96
C GLU A 86 -11.61 19.83 2.81
N ALA A 87 -12.09 20.28 1.66
CA ALA A 87 -12.31 19.44 0.50
C ALA A 87 -11.14 19.50 -0.49
N PHE A 88 -10.64 18.33 -0.90
CA PHE A 88 -9.53 18.21 -1.85
C PHE A 88 -9.94 17.59 -3.18
N ARG A 89 -10.91 16.67 -3.19
CA ARG A 89 -11.38 16.00 -4.42
C ARG A 89 -12.89 15.97 -4.51
N GLY A 90 -13.40 16.07 -5.74
CA GLY A 90 -14.83 15.95 -6.04
C GLY A 90 -15.37 14.55 -5.71
N GLY A 91 -16.61 14.48 -5.24
CA GLY A 91 -17.24 13.22 -4.84
C GLY A 91 -18.36 13.38 -3.83
N GLU A 92 -18.91 12.25 -3.38
CA GLU A 92 -19.86 12.19 -2.29
C GLU A 92 -19.25 11.37 -1.15
N PHE A 93 -19.23 11.93 0.04
CA PHE A 93 -18.55 11.36 1.21
C PHE A 93 -19.47 11.35 2.43
N GLU A 94 -19.33 10.33 3.27
CA GLU A 94 -20.01 10.27 4.56
C GLU A 94 -19.10 10.75 5.70
N ILE A 95 -19.59 11.71 6.49
CA ILE A 95 -18.96 12.14 7.73
C ILE A 95 -19.69 11.53 8.91
N LEU A 96 -18.94 10.92 9.82
CA LEU A 96 -19.43 10.33 11.05
C LEU A 96 -18.99 11.16 12.24
N ALA A 97 -19.92 11.45 13.14
CA ALA A 97 -19.62 11.96 14.47
C ALA A 97 -19.90 10.86 15.50
N ARG A 98 -18.87 10.43 16.22
CA ARG A 98 -18.95 9.36 17.24
C ARG A 98 -18.76 9.94 18.63
N VAL A 99 -19.59 9.52 19.59
CA VAL A 99 -19.40 9.87 20.99
C VAL A 99 -18.08 9.29 21.49
N LEU A 100 -17.28 10.10 22.18
CA LEU A 100 -16.07 9.63 22.83
C LEU A 100 -16.43 8.92 24.14
N GLY A 101 -16.31 7.59 24.17
CA GLY A 101 -16.64 6.78 25.34
C GLY A 101 -16.80 5.30 25.02
N PRO A 102 -17.23 4.46 26.00
CA PRO A 102 -17.40 3.02 25.80
C PRO A 102 -18.59 2.68 24.87
N THR A 103 -19.53 3.62 24.69
CA THR A 103 -20.67 3.47 23.80
C THR A 103 -20.31 3.92 22.38
N ARG A 104 -20.32 3.00 21.40
CA ARG A 104 -20.05 3.29 19.99
C ARG A 104 -21.29 3.86 19.26
N ILE A 105 -21.93 4.89 19.84
CA ILE A 105 -23.08 5.57 19.19
C ILE A 105 -22.55 6.69 18.29
N SER A 106 -23.03 6.72 17.05
CA SER A 106 -22.65 7.73 16.06
C SER A 106 -23.87 8.26 15.30
N GLY A 107 -23.69 9.43 14.69
CA GLY A 107 -24.58 9.99 13.68
C GLY A 107 -23.77 10.24 12.40
N THR A 108 -24.46 10.35 11.27
CA THR A 108 -23.83 10.59 9.97
C THR A 108 -24.43 11.79 9.25
N MET A 109 -23.67 12.34 8.31
CA MET A 109 -24.11 13.36 7.36
C MET A 109 -23.33 13.22 6.04
N THR A 110 -23.90 13.74 4.96
CA THR A 110 -23.31 13.63 3.61
C THR A 110 -22.62 14.93 3.22
N VAL A 111 -21.40 14.85 2.71
CA VAL A 111 -20.68 15.95 2.07
C VAL A 111 -20.58 15.65 0.59
N THR A 112 -21.10 16.54 -0.25
CA THR A 112 -20.91 16.48 -1.69
C THR A 112 -19.90 17.55 -2.08
N VAL A 113 -18.76 17.14 -2.63
CA VAL A 113 -17.78 18.05 -3.21
C VAL A 113 -18.00 18.08 -4.72
N ALA A 114 -18.27 19.27 -5.26
CA ALA A 114 -18.41 19.45 -6.70
C ALA A 114 -17.08 19.14 -7.39
N PHE A 115 -17.13 18.41 -8.51
CA PHE A 115 -15.94 18.20 -9.31
C PHE A 115 -15.53 19.50 -10.00
N PRO A 116 -14.23 19.83 -10.05
CA PRO A 116 -13.74 20.95 -10.83
C PRO A 116 -14.14 20.83 -12.32
N PRO A 117 -14.27 21.97 -13.03
CA PRO A 117 -14.46 21.97 -14.47
C PRO A 117 -13.34 21.20 -15.17
N LEU A 118 -13.67 20.55 -16.29
CA LEU A 118 -12.68 19.90 -17.13
C LEU A 118 -11.69 20.93 -17.70
N ASP A 119 -10.40 20.58 -17.69
CA ASP A 119 -9.32 21.37 -18.26
C ASP A 119 -8.98 20.89 -19.68
N ARG A 120 -8.70 19.58 -19.82
CA ARG A 120 -8.23 19.00 -21.08
C ARG A 120 -8.64 17.54 -21.26
N VAL A 121 -8.61 17.10 -22.52
CA VAL A 121 -8.74 15.69 -22.90
C VAL A 121 -7.48 15.29 -23.64
N GLU A 122 -6.76 14.32 -23.13
CA GLU A 122 -5.53 13.79 -23.71
C GLU A 122 -5.83 12.46 -24.42
N ILE A 123 -5.30 12.28 -25.63
CA ILE A 123 -5.43 11.03 -26.38
C ILE A 123 -4.11 10.27 -26.29
N SER A 124 -4.17 8.97 -25.99
CA SER A 124 -3.05 8.11 -25.59
C SER A 124 -1.94 7.87 -26.63
N ARG A 125 -1.93 8.60 -27.75
CA ARG A 125 -0.94 8.45 -28.83
C ARG A 125 -0.69 9.79 -29.50
N ASP A 126 0.55 10.01 -29.91
CA ASP A 126 0.91 11.17 -30.71
C ASP A 126 0.37 11.07 -32.15
N GLY A 127 0.08 12.24 -32.72
CA GLY A 127 -0.21 12.39 -34.14
C GLY A 127 0.97 11.96 -35.01
N GLY A 128 0.73 11.76 -36.30
CA GLY A 128 1.80 11.35 -37.21
C GLY A 128 1.32 10.65 -38.46
N ARG A 129 2.22 9.88 -39.07
CA ARG A 129 1.93 9.15 -40.30
C ARG A 129 1.33 7.79 -40.01
N TYR A 130 0.25 7.48 -40.71
CA TYR A 130 -0.44 6.19 -40.68
C TYR A 130 -0.60 5.61 -42.08
N TYR A 131 -1.02 4.35 -42.14
CA TYR A 131 -1.17 3.62 -43.38
C TYR A 131 -2.59 3.11 -43.58
N VAL A 132 -3.05 3.08 -44.82
CA VAL A 132 -4.36 2.51 -45.19
C VAL A 132 -4.50 1.08 -44.65
N GLY A 133 -5.65 0.83 -44.02
CA GLY A 133 -6.03 -0.46 -43.42
C GLY A 133 -5.55 -0.66 -41.98
N VAL A 134 -4.77 0.27 -41.41
CA VAL A 134 -4.40 0.21 -39.98
C VAL A 134 -5.66 0.41 -39.14
N THR A 135 -5.85 -0.49 -38.16
CA THR A 135 -6.84 -0.39 -37.11
C THR A 135 -6.15 -0.37 -35.76
N MET A 136 -6.51 0.57 -34.90
CA MET A 136 -5.87 0.70 -33.59
C MET A 136 -6.83 1.34 -32.57
N ARG A 137 -6.57 1.08 -31.29
CA ARG A 137 -7.34 1.69 -30.21
C ARG A 137 -6.62 2.91 -29.64
N HIS A 138 -7.40 3.95 -29.41
CA HIS A 138 -7.02 5.14 -28.65
C HIS A 138 -7.76 5.14 -27.31
N LYS A 139 -7.09 5.61 -26.26
CA LYS A 139 -7.71 5.94 -24.97
C LYS A 139 -7.74 7.45 -24.84
N ALA A 140 -8.85 8.00 -24.35
CA ALA A 140 -8.95 9.40 -23.97
C ALA A 140 -8.91 9.47 -22.44
N THR A 141 -8.03 10.31 -21.90
CA THR A 141 -7.92 10.63 -20.47
C THR A 141 -8.47 12.03 -20.29
N VAL A 142 -9.50 12.17 -19.46
CA VAL A 142 -10.16 13.45 -19.16
C VAL A 142 -9.58 13.99 -17.87
N ILE A 143 -9.08 15.22 -17.89
CA ILE A 143 -8.38 15.85 -16.76
C ILE A 143 -9.10 17.15 -16.40
N ASP A 144 -9.30 17.39 -15.11
CA ASP A 144 -9.92 18.62 -14.59
C ASP A 144 -8.89 19.70 -14.20
N GLN A 145 -9.39 20.87 -13.79
CA GLN A 145 -8.55 22.01 -13.39
C GLN A 145 -7.72 21.78 -12.11
N ALA A 146 -8.01 20.72 -11.35
CA ALA A 146 -7.20 20.29 -10.21
C ALA A 146 -6.13 19.26 -10.60
N ASP A 147 -5.96 18.97 -11.90
CA ASP A 147 -5.05 17.94 -12.44
C ASP A 147 -5.41 16.51 -12.00
N ASP A 148 -6.68 16.28 -11.70
CA ASP A 148 -7.24 14.97 -11.39
C ASP A 148 -7.87 14.32 -12.63
N VAL A 149 -7.73 13.00 -12.75
CA VAL A 149 -8.31 12.20 -13.83
C VAL A 149 -9.77 11.89 -13.52
N ARG A 150 -10.66 12.27 -14.44
CA ARG A 150 -12.13 12.14 -14.31
C ARG A 150 -12.64 10.86 -14.97
N GLY A 151 -12.89 9.84 -14.15
CA GLY A 151 -13.42 8.55 -14.59
C GLY A 151 -14.95 8.48 -14.73
N ASP A 152 -15.67 9.46 -14.18
CA ASP A 152 -17.13 9.56 -14.20
C ASP A 152 -17.67 10.16 -15.52
N VAL A 153 -16.81 10.77 -16.33
CA VAL A 153 -17.18 11.44 -17.57
C VAL A 153 -16.95 10.54 -18.78
N SER A 154 -17.98 10.34 -19.60
CA SER A 154 -17.87 9.57 -20.85
C SER A 154 -17.35 10.42 -22.00
N THR A 155 -16.45 9.88 -22.80
CA THR A 155 -15.89 10.54 -24.00
C THR A 155 -16.65 10.19 -25.27
N THR A 156 -16.79 11.15 -26.17
CA THR A 156 -17.35 10.96 -27.53
C THR A 156 -16.25 11.11 -28.57
N TRP A 157 -16.22 10.23 -29.57
CA TRP A 157 -15.18 10.18 -30.59
C TRP A 157 -15.72 10.61 -31.95
N SER A 158 -14.91 11.32 -32.74
CA SER A 158 -15.24 11.71 -34.12
C SER A 158 -13.99 11.89 -34.98
N THR A 159 -14.16 11.85 -36.31
CA THR A 159 -13.11 12.14 -37.29
C THR A 159 -13.52 13.30 -38.19
N SER A 160 -12.56 14.12 -38.63
CA SER A 160 -12.83 15.24 -39.55
C SER A 160 -13.28 14.81 -40.96
N ASP A 161 -12.93 13.59 -41.37
CA ASP A 161 -13.28 13.03 -42.68
C ASP A 161 -13.41 11.49 -42.61
N GLU A 162 -14.65 11.00 -42.55
CA GLU A 162 -14.96 9.56 -42.51
C GLU A 162 -14.54 8.79 -43.78
N SER A 163 -14.28 9.48 -44.90
CA SER A 163 -13.77 8.84 -46.12
C SER A 163 -12.28 8.53 -46.04
N VAL A 164 -11.53 9.26 -45.20
CA VAL A 164 -10.11 9.02 -44.92
C VAL A 164 -9.94 8.03 -43.77
N ALA A 165 -10.68 8.19 -42.69
CA ALA A 165 -10.66 7.28 -41.55
C ALA A 165 -11.94 7.37 -40.72
N THR A 166 -12.33 6.27 -40.06
CA THR A 166 -13.47 6.24 -39.12
C THR A 166 -12.99 5.92 -37.71
N VAL A 167 -13.74 6.36 -36.70
CA VAL A 167 -13.55 5.95 -35.30
C VAL A 167 -14.87 5.42 -34.73
N ASP A 168 -14.81 4.33 -33.98
CA ASP A 168 -15.98 3.84 -33.25
C ASP A 168 -16.14 4.50 -31.87
N ARG A 169 -17.25 4.22 -31.18
CA ARG A 169 -17.52 4.77 -29.84
C ARG A 169 -16.52 4.34 -28.76
N PHE A 170 -15.69 3.34 -29.02
CA PHE A 170 -14.70 2.80 -28.09
C PHE A 170 -13.28 3.33 -28.37
N GLY A 171 -13.16 4.28 -29.30
CA GLY A 171 -11.88 4.87 -29.71
C GLY A 171 -11.10 3.99 -30.68
N VAL A 172 -11.74 3.04 -31.37
CA VAL A 172 -11.06 2.22 -32.40
C VAL A 172 -11.06 2.98 -33.72
N PHE A 173 -9.88 3.52 -34.09
CA PHE A 173 -9.62 4.23 -35.33
C PHE A 173 -9.25 3.24 -36.45
N THR A 174 -9.82 3.43 -37.65
CA THR A 174 -9.51 2.64 -38.85
C THR A 174 -9.28 3.56 -40.05
N ALA A 175 -8.10 3.45 -40.67
CA ALA A 175 -7.71 4.22 -41.84
C ALA A 175 -8.18 3.57 -43.15
N HIS A 176 -8.85 4.33 -44.02
CA HIS A 176 -9.48 3.83 -45.26
C HIS A 176 -8.80 4.31 -46.53
N ALA A 177 -8.39 5.57 -46.58
CA ALA A 177 -7.83 6.19 -47.79
C ALA A 177 -6.73 7.21 -47.44
N PRO A 178 -5.80 7.50 -48.38
CA PRO A 178 -4.79 8.52 -48.14
C PRO A 178 -5.40 9.91 -47.97
N GLY A 179 -4.87 10.68 -47.02
CA GLY A 179 -5.37 12.01 -46.70
C GLY A 179 -4.99 12.47 -45.30
N GLN A 180 -5.20 13.74 -45.01
CA GLN A 180 -5.10 14.26 -43.64
C GLN A 180 -6.45 14.11 -42.94
N VAL A 181 -6.44 13.62 -41.71
CA VAL A 181 -7.64 13.48 -40.87
C VAL A 181 -7.30 13.83 -39.43
N THR A 182 -8.19 14.55 -38.76
CA THR A 182 -8.12 14.81 -37.32
C THR A 182 -9.05 13.86 -36.59
N LEU A 183 -8.53 13.18 -35.58
CA LEU A 183 -9.29 12.41 -34.60
C LEU A 183 -9.54 13.30 -33.38
N SER A 184 -10.80 13.41 -32.96
CA SER A 184 -11.21 14.23 -31.83
C SER A 184 -11.92 13.38 -30.76
N ALA A 185 -11.57 13.60 -29.49
CA ALA A 185 -12.25 13.05 -28.32
C ALA A 185 -12.83 14.20 -27.48
N ALA A 186 -14.12 14.19 -27.22
CA ALA A 186 -14.82 15.27 -26.51
C ALA A 186 -15.50 14.79 -25.23
N ALA A 187 -15.36 15.57 -24.15
CA ALA A 187 -15.97 15.36 -22.85
C ALA A 187 -16.47 16.72 -22.31
N GLU A 188 -17.77 16.82 -22.00
CA GLU A 188 -18.44 18.04 -21.49
C GLU A 188 -18.10 19.36 -22.24
N GLY A 189 -17.82 19.27 -23.54
CA GLY A 189 -17.48 20.42 -24.38
C GLY A 189 -15.97 20.74 -24.46
N VAL A 190 -15.14 20.09 -23.66
CA VAL A 190 -13.68 20.07 -23.82
C VAL A 190 -13.30 19.03 -24.86
N VAL A 191 -12.40 19.37 -25.79
CA VAL A 191 -12.01 18.52 -26.92
C VAL A 191 -10.51 18.35 -26.97
N GLY A 192 -10.06 17.10 -27.01
CA GLY A 192 -8.70 16.71 -27.36
C GLY A 192 -8.64 16.29 -28.82
N GLU A 193 -7.59 16.69 -29.54
CA GLU A 193 -7.44 16.42 -30.97
C GLU A 193 -6.03 15.92 -31.29
N ILE A 194 -5.95 15.00 -32.24
CA ILE A 194 -4.69 14.56 -32.86
C ILE A 194 -4.87 14.43 -34.37
N THR A 195 -3.85 14.85 -35.13
CA THR A 195 -3.88 14.83 -36.59
C THR A 195 -3.03 13.70 -37.14
N TYR A 196 -3.56 13.03 -38.15
CA TYR A 196 -2.91 11.96 -38.88
C TYR A 196 -2.75 12.27 -40.37
N GLU A 197 -1.61 11.90 -40.93
CA GLU A 197 -1.41 11.77 -42.37
C GLU A 197 -1.53 10.29 -42.75
N VAL A 198 -2.64 9.91 -43.38
CA VAL A 198 -2.82 8.56 -43.91
C VAL A 198 -2.15 8.47 -45.28
N ALA A 199 -1.26 7.50 -45.45
CA ALA A 199 -0.58 7.18 -46.69
C ALA A 199 -0.94 5.77 -47.18
N ASP A 200 -0.66 5.48 -48.46
CA ASP A 200 -0.76 4.12 -48.97
C ASP A 200 0.19 3.18 -48.24
N ASN A 201 -0.29 1.98 -47.90
CA ASN A 201 0.51 0.95 -47.23
C ASN A 201 1.57 0.37 -48.20
N PRO A 202 2.88 0.58 -47.95
CA PRO A 202 3.95 0.10 -48.84
C PRO A 202 4.38 -1.33 -48.52
N VAL A 203 3.85 -1.96 -47.48
CA VAL A 203 4.34 -3.25 -46.98
C VAL A 203 4.04 -4.38 -47.96
N THR A 204 5.08 -5.12 -48.30
CA THR A 204 5.02 -6.27 -49.21
C THR A 204 5.30 -7.59 -48.51
N ALA A 205 6.05 -7.59 -47.39
CA ALA A 205 6.37 -8.77 -46.60
C ALA A 205 6.47 -8.44 -45.11
N MET A 206 6.26 -9.46 -44.27
CA MET A 206 6.34 -9.37 -42.82
C MET A 206 7.10 -10.58 -42.26
N ALA A 207 7.89 -10.35 -41.21
CA ALA A 207 8.57 -11.38 -40.44
C ALA A 207 8.35 -11.13 -38.94
N VAL A 208 8.41 -12.19 -38.13
CA VAL A 208 8.41 -12.10 -36.68
C VAL A 208 9.37 -13.14 -36.11
N GLN A 209 10.16 -12.74 -35.12
CA GLN A 209 11.15 -13.59 -34.47
C GLN A 209 11.03 -13.50 -32.95
N ALA A 210 10.95 -14.67 -32.30
CA ALA A 210 11.08 -14.76 -30.85
C ALA A 210 12.56 -14.66 -30.43
N SER A 211 12.83 -13.98 -29.32
CA SER A 211 14.13 -13.94 -28.65
C SER A 211 14.63 -15.33 -28.22
N GLN A 212 13.70 -16.25 -27.95
CA GLN A 212 13.97 -17.66 -27.64
C GLN A 212 12.82 -18.55 -28.11
N SER A 213 13.13 -19.78 -28.53
CA SER A 213 12.12 -20.75 -28.98
C SER A 213 11.44 -21.51 -27.84
N ARG A 214 11.96 -21.39 -26.62
CA ARG A 214 11.46 -22.09 -25.44
C ARG A 214 11.67 -21.25 -24.18
N GLY A 215 10.74 -21.33 -23.24
CA GLY A 215 10.80 -20.70 -21.92
C GLY A 215 10.06 -21.51 -20.86
N ARG A 216 9.89 -20.93 -19.67
CA ARG A 216 9.03 -21.44 -18.60
C ARG A 216 7.85 -20.50 -18.37
N THR A 217 6.82 -20.96 -17.66
CA THR A 217 5.74 -20.08 -17.21
C THR A 217 6.30 -18.86 -16.50
N GLY A 218 5.80 -17.66 -16.84
CA GLY A 218 6.30 -16.39 -16.32
C GLY A 218 7.60 -15.85 -16.94
N ASP A 219 8.35 -16.61 -17.75
CA ASP A 219 9.49 -16.03 -18.49
C ASP A 219 8.94 -15.08 -19.58
N VAL A 220 9.48 -13.86 -19.67
CA VAL A 220 9.11 -12.90 -20.72
C VAL A 220 9.91 -13.18 -21.99
N ILE A 221 9.20 -13.46 -23.09
CA ILE A 221 9.78 -13.67 -24.41
C ILE A 221 9.45 -12.48 -25.29
N HIS A 222 10.47 -11.79 -25.78
CA HIS A 222 10.31 -10.68 -26.72
C HIS A 222 10.13 -11.21 -28.14
N PHE A 223 9.09 -10.74 -28.82
CA PHE A 223 8.84 -10.98 -30.24
C PHE A 223 9.09 -9.71 -31.05
N THR A 224 10.11 -9.74 -31.89
CA THR A 224 10.45 -8.62 -32.79
C THR A 224 9.79 -8.85 -34.15
N ALA A 225 8.94 -7.93 -34.58
CA ALA A 225 8.32 -7.94 -35.91
C ALA A 225 9.04 -6.98 -36.86
N THR A 226 9.14 -7.36 -38.13
CA THR A 226 9.73 -6.51 -39.18
C THR A 226 8.84 -6.49 -40.41
N ALA A 227 8.33 -5.32 -40.77
CA ALA A 227 7.61 -5.07 -42.01
C ALA A 227 8.58 -4.55 -43.08
N SER A 228 8.42 -5.00 -44.33
CA SER A 228 9.32 -4.64 -45.43
C SER A 228 8.59 -4.35 -46.73
N SER A 229 9.12 -3.39 -47.47
CA SER A 229 8.70 -2.97 -48.81
C SER A 229 9.83 -3.22 -49.82
N ALA A 230 9.59 -2.92 -51.10
CA ALA A 230 10.64 -2.93 -52.12
C ALA A 230 11.78 -1.91 -51.83
N GLY A 231 11.52 -0.88 -51.03
CA GLY A 231 12.47 0.17 -50.68
C GLY A 231 13.26 -0.05 -49.38
N GLY A 232 12.98 -1.13 -48.64
CA GLY A 232 13.59 -1.41 -47.32
C GLY A 232 12.57 -1.72 -46.23
N THR A 233 12.99 -1.60 -44.97
CA THR A 233 12.10 -1.75 -43.81
C THR A 233 11.09 -0.61 -43.73
N VAL A 234 9.93 -0.90 -43.16
CA VAL A 234 8.86 0.08 -42.88
C VAL A 234 8.71 0.09 -41.36
N ASP A 235 9.46 0.96 -40.70
CA ASP A 235 9.60 0.94 -39.22
C ASP A 235 8.49 1.72 -38.51
N ASP A 236 7.80 2.61 -39.23
CA ASP A 236 6.73 3.48 -38.72
C ASP A 236 5.31 2.88 -38.87
N ILE A 237 5.17 1.68 -39.42
CA ILE A 237 3.86 1.01 -39.51
C ILE A 237 3.53 0.30 -38.18
N PRO A 238 2.37 0.59 -37.56
CA PRO A 238 1.96 -0.09 -36.34
C PRO A 238 1.77 -1.59 -36.57
N VAL A 239 2.36 -2.40 -35.70
CA VAL A 239 2.21 -3.86 -35.67
C VAL A 239 1.19 -4.24 -34.61
N THR A 240 0.26 -5.12 -34.97
CA THR A 240 -0.65 -5.75 -34.00
C THR A 240 -0.18 -7.16 -33.70
N PHE A 241 0.04 -7.46 -32.42
CA PHE A 241 0.30 -8.81 -31.96
C PHE A 241 -0.99 -9.53 -31.56
N GLY A 242 -1.04 -10.82 -31.86
CA GLY A 242 -2.13 -11.72 -31.48
C GLY A 242 -1.57 -13.06 -31.02
N LEU A 243 -2.37 -13.77 -30.22
CA LEU A 243 -1.96 -15.03 -29.59
C LEU A 243 -2.88 -16.16 -30.00
N MET A 244 -2.28 -17.30 -30.35
CA MET A 244 -2.96 -18.58 -30.47
C MET A 244 -2.30 -19.60 -29.53
N SER A 245 -3.12 -20.29 -28.75
CA SER A 245 -2.68 -21.35 -27.83
C SER A 245 -3.12 -22.71 -28.34
N ASP A 246 -2.38 -23.77 -27.98
CA ASP A 246 -2.80 -25.14 -28.23
C ASP A 246 -4.21 -25.41 -27.63
N PRO A 247 -5.14 -26.05 -28.37
CA PRO A 247 -6.45 -26.41 -27.85
C PRO A 247 -6.45 -27.17 -26.51
N ASP A 248 -5.44 -28.00 -26.25
CA ASP A 248 -5.35 -28.76 -24.99
C ASP A 248 -5.03 -27.85 -23.79
N VAL A 249 -4.28 -26.77 -24.02
CA VAL A 249 -4.05 -25.73 -23.01
C VAL A 249 -5.33 -24.97 -22.72
N ILE A 250 -6.04 -24.54 -23.77
CA ILE A 250 -7.32 -23.80 -23.63
C ILE A 250 -8.36 -24.66 -22.90
N ALA A 251 -8.43 -25.96 -23.20
CA ALA A 251 -9.39 -26.87 -22.60
C ALA A 251 -9.22 -27.04 -21.08
N THR A 252 -8.04 -26.73 -20.54
CA THR A 252 -7.71 -26.88 -19.11
C THR A 252 -7.47 -25.55 -18.40
N ALA A 253 -7.54 -24.43 -19.12
CA ALA A 253 -7.25 -23.12 -18.56
C ALA A 253 -8.48 -22.50 -17.87
N ASP A 254 -8.28 -22.07 -16.63
CA ASP A 254 -9.20 -21.32 -15.78
C ASP A 254 -9.16 -19.80 -16.04
N ILE A 255 -8.13 -19.36 -16.75
CA ILE A 255 -7.83 -17.98 -17.13
C ILE A 255 -7.29 -17.96 -18.57
N PRO A 256 -7.17 -16.80 -19.24
CA PRO A 256 -6.36 -16.70 -20.46
C PRO A 256 -4.96 -17.30 -20.21
N PRO A 257 -4.49 -18.27 -21.03
CA PRO A 257 -3.32 -19.07 -20.69
C PRO A 257 -1.99 -18.34 -20.92
N ALA A 258 -1.99 -17.25 -21.68
CA ALA A 258 -0.86 -16.37 -21.92
C ALA A 258 -1.35 -15.00 -22.44
N GLU A 259 -0.45 -14.03 -22.51
CA GLU A 259 -0.70 -12.70 -23.06
C GLU A 259 0.52 -12.21 -23.87
N VAL A 260 0.28 -11.28 -24.80
CA VAL A 260 1.30 -10.54 -25.54
C VAL A 260 0.84 -9.10 -25.66
N ASP A 261 1.72 -8.14 -25.37
CA ASP A 261 1.41 -6.71 -25.49
C ASP A 261 1.81 -6.11 -26.83
N GLU A 262 1.57 -4.81 -27.00
CA GLU A 262 1.84 -4.07 -28.22
C GLU A 262 3.34 -3.97 -28.55
N GLN A 263 4.20 -4.10 -27.54
CA GLN A 263 5.66 -4.13 -27.69
C GLN A 263 6.18 -5.53 -28.05
N GLY A 264 5.29 -6.54 -28.12
CA GLY A 264 5.66 -7.92 -28.40
C GLY A 264 6.26 -8.65 -27.19
N ARG A 265 6.07 -8.14 -25.96
CA ARG A 265 6.45 -8.86 -24.73
C ARG A 265 5.39 -9.94 -24.46
N PHE A 266 5.77 -11.20 -24.58
CA PHE A 266 4.91 -12.36 -24.34
C PHE A 266 5.20 -12.97 -22.96
N VAL A 267 4.15 -13.35 -22.22
CA VAL A 267 4.27 -14.15 -21.00
C VAL A 267 3.18 -15.22 -20.96
N ALA A 268 3.54 -16.42 -20.48
CA ALA A 268 2.61 -17.54 -20.35
C ALA A 268 2.33 -17.92 -18.89
N TYR A 269 1.05 -18.14 -18.60
CA TYR A 269 0.54 -18.58 -17.30
C TYR A 269 0.46 -20.10 -17.20
N LYS A 270 0.20 -20.79 -18.34
CA LYS A 270 0.15 -22.25 -18.41
C LYS A 270 1.29 -22.81 -19.29
N PRO A 271 1.83 -23.99 -19.00
CA PRO A 271 2.74 -24.67 -19.90
C PRO A 271 2.02 -25.09 -21.19
N GLY A 272 2.74 -25.14 -22.31
CA GLY A 272 2.18 -25.52 -23.61
C GLY A 272 2.88 -24.85 -24.79
N ILE A 273 2.29 -25.01 -25.97
CA ILE A 273 2.79 -24.42 -27.21
C ILE A 273 1.94 -23.20 -27.57
N TYR A 274 2.60 -22.09 -27.85
CA TYR A 274 1.97 -20.83 -28.18
C TYR A 274 2.50 -20.30 -29.50
N THR A 275 1.62 -19.79 -30.35
CA THR A 275 1.97 -19.11 -31.60
C THR A 275 1.58 -17.65 -31.50
N VAL A 276 2.59 -16.78 -31.54
CA VAL A 276 2.41 -15.33 -31.63
C VAL A 276 2.33 -14.95 -33.11
N THR A 277 1.30 -14.19 -33.45
CA THR A 277 1.08 -13.64 -34.79
C THR A 277 1.34 -12.15 -34.74
N ALA A 278 2.24 -11.66 -35.57
CA ALA A 278 2.39 -10.24 -35.82
C ALA A 278 1.66 -9.90 -37.12
N SER A 279 0.88 -8.82 -37.11
CA SER A 279 0.05 -8.41 -38.25
C SER A 279 0.22 -6.93 -38.57
N VAL A 280 0.21 -6.62 -39.86
CA VAL A 280 -0.01 -5.28 -40.42
C VAL A 280 -1.10 -5.41 -41.50
N PRO A 281 -1.67 -4.33 -42.03
CA PRO A 281 -2.77 -4.46 -42.99
C PRO A 281 -2.36 -5.29 -44.21
N GLY A 282 -3.07 -6.40 -44.45
CA GLY A 282 -2.85 -7.31 -45.57
C GLY A 282 -1.64 -8.25 -45.47
N ARG A 283 -0.90 -8.26 -44.34
CA ARG A 283 0.26 -9.15 -44.11
C ARG A 283 0.31 -9.64 -42.67
N THR A 284 0.69 -10.90 -42.50
CA THR A 284 0.90 -11.51 -41.18
C THR A 284 2.18 -12.35 -41.20
N ALA A 285 2.77 -12.52 -40.03
CA ALA A 285 3.84 -13.47 -39.78
C ALA A 285 3.59 -14.16 -38.43
N HIS A 286 4.13 -15.37 -38.26
CA HIS A 286 3.88 -16.19 -37.06
C HIS A 286 5.21 -16.74 -36.53
N SER A 287 5.32 -16.85 -35.21
CA SER A 287 6.42 -17.55 -34.53
C SER A 287 5.88 -18.35 -33.35
N THR A 288 6.41 -19.55 -33.14
CA THR A 288 5.91 -20.50 -32.15
C THR A 288 6.97 -20.74 -31.07
N VAL A 289 6.53 -20.79 -29.82
CA VAL A 289 7.37 -21.04 -28.64
C VAL A 289 6.80 -22.15 -27.77
N GLU A 290 7.68 -22.94 -27.15
CA GLU A 290 7.33 -23.96 -26.17
C GLU A 290 7.52 -23.41 -24.75
N ILE A 291 6.52 -23.56 -23.89
CA ILE A 291 6.54 -23.12 -22.50
C ILE A 291 6.45 -24.32 -21.58
N LEU A 292 7.44 -24.44 -20.70
CA LEU A 292 7.48 -25.46 -19.66
C LEU A 292 6.97 -24.94 -18.32
N PRO A 293 6.59 -25.82 -17.39
CA PRO A 293 6.32 -25.40 -16.03
C PRO A 293 7.57 -24.81 -15.36
N ARG A 294 7.41 -23.72 -14.59
CA ARG A 294 8.48 -23.11 -13.80
C ARG A 294 8.96 -23.99 -12.64
N HIS A 295 8.04 -24.71 -12.00
CA HIS A 295 8.29 -25.61 -10.87
C HIS A 295 9.24 -25.00 -9.81
N VAL A 296 8.86 -23.95 -9.09
CA VAL A 296 9.74 -23.32 -8.07
C VAL A 296 9.41 -23.71 -6.63
N VAL A 297 8.43 -24.59 -6.43
CA VAL A 297 7.96 -24.97 -5.09
C VAL A 297 9.07 -25.59 -4.24
N GLU A 298 9.21 -25.06 -3.02
CA GLU A 298 10.12 -25.53 -1.97
C GLU A 298 9.31 -25.92 -0.71
N GLU A 299 9.89 -26.78 0.12
CA GLU A 299 9.28 -27.15 1.41
C GLU A 299 9.64 -26.11 2.47
N VAL A 300 8.67 -25.72 3.30
CA VAL A 300 8.89 -24.82 4.44
C VAL A 300 9.00 -25.63 5.72
N GLU A 301 10.15 -25.53 6.39
CA GLU A 301 10.37 -26.07 7.72
C GLU A 301 10.07 -25.00 8.77
N LEU A 302 9.24 -25.33 9.76
CA LEU A 302 9.12 -24.52 10.98
C LEU A 302 10.40 -24.69 11.79
N VAL A 303 11.05 -23.56 12.10
CA VAL A 303 12.28 -23.54 12.91
C VAL A 303 11.94 -23.21 14.36
N GLY A 304 11.25 -22.08 14.60
CA GLY A 304 10.96 -21.62 15.95
C GLY A 304 9.77 -20.67 16.03
N HIS A 305 9.36 -20.40 17.27
CA HIS A 305 8.23 -19.56 17.61
C HIS A 305 8.46 -18.89 18.97
N ALA A 306 8.27 -17.57 19.02
CA ALA A 306 8.35 -16.71 20.19
C ALA A 306 6.94 -16.17 20.50
N PRO A 307 6.15 -16.85 21.37
CA PRO A 307 4.74 -16.55 21.54
C PRO A 307 4.50 -15.25 22.29
N VAL A 308 3.55 -14.46 21.79
CA VAL A 308 2.93 -13.32 22.49
C VAL A 308 1.41 -13.48 22.39
N SER A 309 0.76 -13.76 23.51
CA SER A 309 -0.66 -14.14 23.55
C SER A 309 -1.57 -13.16 24.29
N ASN A 310 -1.00 -12.15 24.93
CA ASN A 310 -1.72 -11.18 25.75
C ASN A 310 -1.98 -9.84 25.04
N VAL A 311 -1.33 -9.59 23.91
CA VAL A 311 -1.43 -8.37 23.12
C VAL A 311 -1.11 -8.68 21.65
N ALA A 312 -1.63 -7.88 20.72
CA ALA A 312 -1.22 -7.99 19.32
C ALA A 312 0.20 -7.43 19.12
N THR A 313 1.03 -8.12 18.36
CA THR A 313 2.37 -7.63 17.98
C THR A 313 2.34 -6.82 16.69
N SER A 314 3.33 -5.96 16.47
CA SER A 314 3.45 -5.15 15.24
C SER A 314 4.75 -5.50 14.48
N ASP A 315 5.42 -4.50 13.91
CA ASP A 315 6.62 -4.73 13.09
C ASP A 315 7.77 -5.36 13.88
N LEU A 316 8.74 -5.90 13.14
CA LEU A 316 9.93 -6.54 13.68
C LEU A 316 11.22 -6.03 13.04
N TRP A 317 12.33 -6.23 13.75
CA TRP A 317 13.66 -6.14 13.16
C TRP A 317 14.59 -7.20 13.75
N VAL A 318 15.40 -7.86 12.91
CA VAL A 318 16.37 -8.90 13.29
C VAL A 318 17.77 -8.44 12.88
N TRP A 319 18.76 -8.63 13.76
CA TRP A 319 20.13 -8.20 13.52
C TRP A 319 21.16 -9.07 14.26
N GLU A 320 22.42 -8.97 13.86
CA GLU A 320 23.56 -9.45 14.66
C GLU A 320 24.01 -8.30 15.58
N GLY A 321 23.98 -8.50 16.89
CA GLY A 321 24.42 -7.50 17.87
C GLY A 321 25.95 -7.41 17.94
N VAL A 322 26.44 -6.36 18.61
CA VAL A 322 27.89 -6.08 18.76
C VAL A 322 28.69 -7.18 19.47
N ASP A 323 28.00 -8.09 20.18
CA ASP A 323 28.60 -9.26 20.82
C ASP A 323 28.65 -10.52 19.92
N GLY A 324 28.21 -10.40 18.65
CA GLY A 324 28.18 -11.46 17.65
C GLY A 324 27.03 -12.45 17.79
N ARG A 325 26.05 -12.17 18.67
CA ARG A 325 24.81 -12.93 18.83
C ARG A 325 23.70 -12.34 17.98
N ASP A 326 22.66 -13.13 17.73
CA ASP A 326 21.52 -12.68 16.92
C ASP A 326 20.35 -12.28 17.82
N TYR A 327 19.76 -11.12 17.53
CA TYR A 327 18.64 -10.56 18.28
C TYR A 327 17.48 -10.20 17.37
N ALA A 328 16.28 -10.15 17.94
CA ALA A 328 15.11 -9.58 17.31
C ALA A 328 14.39 -8.62 18.25
N ILE A 329 13.74 -7.60 17.68
CA ILE A 329 12.89 -6.64 18.38
C ILE A 329 11.51 -6.70 17.74
N THR A 330 10.46 -6.67 18.56
CA THR A 330 9.05 -6.65 18.08
C THR A 330 8.24 -5.63 18.86
N GLY A 331 7.49 -4.79 18.15
CA GLY A 331 6.55 -3.84 18.73
C GLY A 331 5.20 -4.45 19.11
N THR A 332 4.29 -3.62 19.62
CA THR A 332 2.90 -4.01 19.92
C THR A 332 1.88 -3.02 19.40
N HIS A 333 0.72 -3.53 19.02
CA HIS A 333 -0.38 -2.76 18.46
C HIS A 333 -1.61 -2.78 19.36
N SER A 334 -2.26 -1.62 19.52
CA SER A 334 -3.51 -1.48 20.28
C SER A 334 -3.45 -2.04 21.71
N GLY A 335 -2.28 -1.93 22.34
CA GLY A 335 -2.00 -2.44 23.66
C GLY A 335 -1.63 -1.33 24.64
N HIS A 336 -0.50 -1.55 25.34
CA HIS A 336 0.01 -0.66 26.37
C HIS A 336 1.44 -0.18 26.07
N GLY A 337 1.77 -0.03 24.78
CA GLY A 337 3.07 0.51 24.35
C GLY A 337 4.25 -0.38 24.74
N SER A 338 4.08 -1.71 24.66
CA SER A 338 5.13 -2.67 24.99
C SER A 338 6.01 -2.96 23.78
N THR A 339 7.30 -3.19 24.00
CA THR A 339 8.23 -3.69 22.98
C THR A 339 9.06 -4.81 23.61
N TYR A 340 9.37 -5.84 22.82
CA TYR A 340 10.07 -7.04 23.28
C TYR A 340 11.39 -7.23 22.53
N TRP A 341 12.44 -7.58 23.26
CA TRP A 341 13.73 -7.99 22.71
C TRP A 341 13.93 -9.48 22.92
N TRP A 342 14.45 -10.15 21.90
CA TRP A 342 14.60 -11.59 21.86
C TRP A 342 16.03 -11.95 21.47
N ASP A 343 16.64 -12.91 22.16
CA ASP A 343 17.83 -13.61 21.68
C ASP A 343 17.38 -14.72 20.74
N VAL A 344 17.79 -14.61 19.48
CA VAL A 344 17.48 -15.56 18.40
C VAL A 344 18.73 -16.20 17.82
N THR A 345 19.83 -16.20 18.58
CA THR A 345 21.09 -16.89 18.21
C THR A 345 20.83 -18.36 17.90
N ASP A 346 19.94 -18.98 18.68
CA ASP A 346 19.28 -20.23 18.29
C ASP A 346 17.85 -19.91 17.80
N PRO A 347 17.61 -19.83 16.49
CA PRO A 347 16.30 -19.49 15.96
C PRO A 347 15.24 -20.55 16.30
N ALA A 348 15.64 -21.77 16.69
CA ALA A 348 14.71 -22.81 17.11
C ALA A 348 14.29 -22.68 18.58
N SER A 349 14.92 -21.79 19.35
CA SER A 349 14.58 -21.53 20.75
C SER A 349 14.77 -20.05 21.09
N PRO A 350 13.95 -19.14 20.53
CA PRO A 350 14.00 -17.72 20.89
C PRO A 350 13.79 -17.51 22.39
N VAL A 351 14.57 -16.60 22.99
CA VAL A 351 14.47 -16.26 24.41
C VAL A 351 14.18 -14.78 24.58
N LEU A 352 13.10 -14.43 25.29
CA LEU A 352 12.85 -13.04 25.67
C LEU A 352 13.98 -12.56 26.59
N THR A 353 14.73 -11.55 26.16
CA THR A 353 15.85 -10.98 26.91
C THR A 353 15.43 -9.80 27.74
N ASP A 354 14.60 -8.92 27.19
CA ASP A 354 14.12 -7.72 27.86
C ASP A 354 12.79 -7.22 27.26
N SER A 355 12.14 -6.28 27.95
CA SER A 355 10.94 -5.62 27.48
C SER A 355 10.85 -4.18 27.97
N LEU A 356 10.35 -3.29 27.11
CA LEU A 356 10.12 -1.89 27.45
C LEU A 356 8.64 -1.57 27.40
N ILE A 357 8.16 -0.76 28.34
CA ILE A 357 6.84 -0.14 28.28
C ILE A 357 7.03 1.37 28.22
N VAL A 358 6.48 1.99 27.19
CA VAL A 358 6.47 3.45 27.02
C VAL A 358 5.05 4.00 27.14
N ASP A 359 4.90 5.31 27.41
CA ASP A 359 3.59 5.98 27.35
C ASP A 359 3.12 6.08 25.89
N ALA A 360 2.54 4.99 25.40
CA ALA A 360 1.92 4.85 24.09
C ALA A 360 0.86 3.76 24.15
N ARG A 361 -0.07 3.79 23.18
CA ARG A 361 -0.99 2.67 22.93
C ARG A 361 -0.35 1.63 22.02
N THR A 362 0.38 2.11 21.01
CA THR A 362 1.01 1.31 19.96
C THR A 362 2.48 1.73 19.86
N THR A 363 3.37 0.75 19.85
CA THR A 363 4.77 0.87 19.40
C THR A 363 4.83 0.21 18.03
N ASN A 364 4.42 0.94 17.00
CA ASN A 364 4.02 0.31 15.75
C ASN A 364 5.22 -0.23 14.99
N ASP A 365 6.25 0.62 14.90
CA ASP A 365 7.45 0.35 14.14
C ASP A 365 8.70 0.35 15.01
N VAL A 366 9.64 -0.51 14.64
CA VAL A 366 10.91 -0.76 15.32
C VAL A 366 12.01 -0.89 14.27
N LYS A 367 13.15 -0.21 14.49
CA LYS A 367 14.32 -0.28 13.60
C LYS A 367 15.60 -0.31 14.43
N VAL A 368 16.65 -0.88 13.86
CA VAL A 368 17.99 -0.95 14.45
C VAL A 368 18.99 -0.31 13.49
N SER A 369 19.96 0.44 14.02
CA SER A 369 21.05 1.01 13.23
C SER A 369 21.90 -0.09 12.57
N GLU A 370 22.56 0.24 11.46
CA GLU A 370 23.36 -0.73 10.68
C GLU A 370 24.51 -1.36 11.50
N ASP A 371 25.06 -0.64 12.47
CA ASP A 371 26.09 -1.11 13.39
C ASP A 371 25.53 -1.95 14.57
N GLY A 372 24.21 -2.02 14.71
CA GLY A 372 23.53 -2.77 15.78
C GLY A 372 23.58 -2.11 17.16
N GLU A 373 24.03 -0.86 17.29
CA GLU A 373 24.20 -0.17 18.57
C GLU A 373 22.93 0.52 19.07
N LEU A 374 22.08 1.02 18.17
CA LEU A 374 20.89 1.79 18.50
C LEU A 374 19.62 1.08 18.03
N CYS A 375 18.60 1.05 18.88
CA CYS A 375 17.23 0.78 18.44
C CYS A 375 16.39 2.05 18.52
N VAL A 376 15.48 2.21 17.57
CA VAL A 376 14.47 3.28 17.58
C VAL A 376 13.09 2.65 17.49
N ILE A 377 12.20 3.09 18.37
CA ILE A 377 10.80 2.66 18.38
C ILE A 377 9.87 3.85 18.19
N SER A 378 8.81 3.64 17.43
CA SER A 378 7.76 4.62 17.23
C SER A 378 6.79 4.65 18.41
N ARG A 379 6.12 5.78 18.64
CA ARG A 379 5.05 5.91 19.64
C ARG A 379 3.79 6.45 19.00
N GLU A 380 2.66 5.80 19.26
CA GLU A 380 1.34 6.28 18.87
C GLU A 380 0.32 6.15 20.01
N GLY A 381 -0.53 7.16 20.16
CA GLY A 381 -1.57 7.19 21.19
C GLY A 381 -1.07 7.45 22.61
N ALA A 382 0.02 8.20 22.79
CA ALA A 382 0.53 8.62 24.09
C ALA A 382 -0.51 9.43 24.89
N SER A 383 -0.60 9.18 26.21
CA SER A 383 -1.63 9.80 27.08
C SER A 383 -1.51 11.32 27.18
N ASN A 384 -0.30 11.84 27.03
CA ASN A 384 0.06 13.26 27.05
C ASN A 384 0.19 13.89 25.65
N ARG A 385 -0.15 13.14 24.58
CA ARG A 385 0.02 13.51 23.16
C ARG A 385 1.47 13.77 22.72
N ARG A 386 2.45 13.31 23.49
CA ARG A 386 3.87 13.29 23.12
C ARG A 386 4.21 11.93 22.55
N ASN A 387 3.83 11.77 21.28
CA ASN A 387 4.08 10.56 20.50
C ASN A 387 5.55 10.49 20.09
N GLY A 388 5.99 10.98 18.94
CA GLY A 388 7.43 10.98 18.60
C GLY A 388 8.11 9.61 18.65
N ILE A 389 9.43 9.61 18.89
CA ILE A 389 10.29 8.41 18.89
C ILE A 389 11.05 8.24 20.21
N VAL A 390 11.50 7.02 20.47
CA VAL A 390 12.39 6.68 21.60
C VAL A 390 13.67 6.07 21.05
N ILE A 391 14.81 6.60 21.46
CA ILE A 391 16.15 6.14 21.07
C ILE A 391 16.74 5.34 22.23
N ILE A 392 17.17 4.12 21.95
CA ILE A 392 17.50 3.09 22.93
C ILE A 392 18.90 2.55 22.64
N ASP A 393 19.70 2.38 23.69
CA ASP A 393 20.96 1.64 23.63
C ASP A 393 20.65 0.15 23.48
N CYS A 394 21.08 -0.42 22.36
CA CYS A 394 20.90 -1.82 21.99
C CYS A 394 22.21 -2.60 21.91
N THR A 395 23.30 -2.06 22.47
CA THR A 395 24.59 -2.77 22.56
C THR A 395 24.51 -4.00 23.47
N ASP A 396 23.64 -3.99 24.50
CA ASP A 396 23.27 -5.17 25.29
C ASP A 396 21.74 -5.35 25.33
N PRO A 397 21.16 -6.12 24.39
CA PRO A 397 19.71 -6.39 24.34
C PRO A 397 19.13 -7.17 25.54
N ARG A 398 19.93 -7.45 26.57
CA ARG A 398 19.49 -8.03 27.86
C ARG A 398 19.34 -7.00 28.97
N ASN A 399 19.79 -5.78 28.74
CA ASN A 399 19.66 -4.65 29.65
C ASN A 399 19.50 -3.38 28.82
N ILE A 400 18.31 -3.20 28.26
CA ILE A 400 18.02 -2.07 27.37
C ILE A 400 17.86 -0.78 28.18
N GLU A 401 18.46 0.31 27.68
CA GLU A 401 18.39 1.62 28.32
C GLU A 401 17.90 2.69 27.33
N ILE A 402 16.91 3.47 27.75
CA ILE A 402 16.48 4.64 26.97
C ILE A 402 17.58 5.70 27.05
N ILE A 403 18.16 6.06 25.91
CA ILE A 403 19.12 7.16 25.81
C ILE A 403 18.37 8.49 25.83
N SER A 404 17.38 8.63 24.95
CA SER A 404 16.59 9.86 24.82
C SER A 404 15.24 9.62 24.15
N THR A 405 14.42 10.66 24.12
CA THR A 405 13.17 10.70 23.36
C THR A 405 13.12 11.97 22.53
N TYR A 406 12.54 11.90 21.34
CA TYR A 406 12.32 13.07 20.49
C TYR A 406 10.84 13.19 20.11
N ASP A 407 10.19 14.28 20.50
CA ASP A 407 8.75 14.50 20.29
C ASP A 407 8.38 15.87 19.68
N ASP A 408 9.39 16.68 19.36
CA ASP A 408 9.19 18.04 18.83
C ASP A 408 8.40 18.02 17.52
N GLU A 409 7.23 18.66 17.50
CA GLU A 409 6.25 18.65 16.41
C GLU A 409 5.83 17.26 15.88
N LEU A 410 6.05 16.17 16.63
CA LEU A 410 5.64 14.79 16.29
C LEU A 410 4.36 14.37 17.04
N THR A 411 3.45 15.31 17.30
CA THR A 411 2.31 15.11 18.21
C THR A 411 1.23 14.18 17.67
N GLY A 412 1.17 13.95 16.35
CA GLY A 412 0.14 13.11 15.72
C GLY A 412 0.33 11.60 15.93
N GLY A 413 1.57 11.16 16.19
CA GLY A 413 1.93 9.75 16.08
C GLY A 413 3.05 9.58 15.07
N VAL A 414 4.03 8.72 15.38
CA VAL A 414 4.97 8.22 14.37
C VAL A 414 4.50 6.83 13.99
N HIS A 415 4.00 6.66 12.77
CA HIS A 415 3.46 5.38 12.32
C HIS A 415 4.57 4.42 11.91
N ASN A 416 5.43 4.91 11.01
CA ASN A 416 6.57 4.20 10.44
C ASN A 416 7.82 5.08 10.60
N LEU A 417 8.99 4.45 10.71
CA LEU A 417 10.28 5.13 10.72
C LEU A 417 11.37 4.28 10.06
N PHE A 418 12.42 4.93 9.59
CA PHE A 418 13.62 4.26 9.09
C PHE A 418 14.90 4.90 9.66
N ILE A 419 15.95 4.11 9.87
CA ILE A 419 17.27 4.59 10.31
C ILE A 419 18.25 4.40 9.17
N HIS A 420 18.94 5.47 8.78
CA HIS A 420 20.00 5.43 7.77
C HIS A 420 21.02 6.55 8.02
N ASP A 421 22.32 6.24 7.96
CA ASP A 421 23.43 7.20 8.12
C ASP A 421 23.25 8.20 9.29
N ASP A 422 23.04 7.71 10.52
CA ASP A 422 22.81 8.54 11.73
C ASP A 422 21.60 9.48 11.64
N HIS A 423 20.60 9.14 10.83
CA HIS A 423 19.33 9.86 10.76
C HIS A 423 18.14 8.93 10.93
N VAL A 424 17.15 9.38 11.70
CA VAL A 424 15.81 8.78 11.76
C VAL A 424 14.88 9.56 10.86
N TYR A 425 14.23 8.85 9.94
CA TYR A 425 13.20 9.38 9.05
C TYR A 425 11.86 8.95 9.61
N ALA A 426 11.16 9.85 10.31
CA ALA A 426 9.95 9.54 11.06
C ALA A 426 8.70 10.04 10.34
N VAL A 427 7.79 9.14 9.96
CA VAL A 427 6.52 9.48 9.32
C VAL A 427 5.56 10.04 10.36
N ASN A 428 5.29 11.34 10.28
CA ASN A 428 4.57 12.12 11.27
C ASN A 428 3.11 12.34 10.87
N ASN A 429 2.19 11.79 11.67
CA ASN A 429 0.74 11.92 11.51
C ASN A 429 0.21 11.51 10.14
N GLY A 430 0.99 10.74 9.40
CA GLY A 430 0.70 10.37 8.03
C GLY A 430 0.65 11.54 7.05
N ILE A 431 1.29 12.68 7.32
CA ILE A 431 1.29 13.86 6.41
C ILE A 431 2.66 14.01 5.76
N ARG A 432 3.72 13.90 6.56
CA ARG A 432 5.09 14.20 6.16
C ARG A 432 6.05 13.24 6.82
N PHE A 433 7.30 13.21 6.38
CA PHE A 433 8.37 12.66 7.21
C PHE A 433 9.31 13.75 7.70
N ASP A 434 9.73 13.62 8.95
CA ASP A 434 10.70 14.48 9.61
C ASP A 434 12.05 13.75 9.68
N VAL A 435 13.15 14.45 9.35
CA VAL A 435 14.51 13.88 9.36
C VAL A 435 15.24 14.35 10.61
N ILE A 436 15.61 13.41 11.47
CA ILE A 436 16.14 13.66 12.81
C ILE A 436 17.56 13.11 12.86
N ASN A 437 18.55 13.99 13.03
CA ASN A 437 19.93 13.59 13.23
C ASN A 437 20.09 12.99 14.64
N ILE A 438 20.76 11.84 14.69
CA ILE A 438 21.05 11.06 15.89
C ILE A 438 22.54 10.75 16.05
N GLU A 439 23.43 11.53 15.40
CA GLU A 439 24.90 11.40 15.58
C GLU A 439 25.29 11.53 17.06
N ASP A 440 24.58 12.40 17.80
CA ASP A 440 24.53 12.38 19.27
C ASP A 440 23.14 11.87 19.72
N PRO A 441 22.98 10.57 20.02
CA PRO A 441 21.69 10.00 20.36
C PRO A 441 21.13 10.52 21.70
N ALA A 442 21.95 11.17 22.53
CA ALA A 442 21.48 11.85 23.74
C ALA A 442 20.87 13.23 23.46
N ASN A 443 21.21 13.84 22.33
CA ASN A 443 20.75 15.17 21.92
C ASN A 443 20.24 15.19 20.47
N PRO A 444 19.20 14.39 20.14
CA PRO A 444 18.67 14.34 18.79
C PRO A 444 18.05 15.68 18.37
N HIS A 445 18.17 16.03 17.09
CA HIS A 445 17.59 17.25 16.55
C HIS A 445 17.18 17.10 15.08
N ARG A 446 16.11 17.81 14.69
CA ARG A 446 15.63 17.80 13.30
C ARG A 446 16.56 18.58 12.39
N VAL A 447 16.87 18.00 11.23
CA VAL A 447 17.70 18.62 10.19
C VAL A 447 16.93 18.89 8.90
N GLY A 448 15.85 18.15 8.64
CA GLY A 448 15.06 18.29 7.42
C GLY A 448 13.64 17.76 7.56
N ARG A 449 12.86 17.95 6.50
CA ARG A 449 11.46 17.55 6.40
C ARG A 449 11.10 17.41 4.92
N PHE A 450 10.20 16.48 4.62
CA PHE A 450 9.60 16.33 3.31
C PHE A 450 8.10 16.09 3.43
N GLU A 451 7.34 16.74 2.55
CA GLU A 451 5.89 16.68 2.47
C GLU A 451 5.53 16.69 0.98
N LEU A 452 4.51 15.93 0.59
CA LEU A 452 4.06 15.93 -0.80
C LEU A 452 3.31 17.23 -1.10
N ASP A 453 3.37 17.67 -2.34
CA ASP A 453 2.71 18.90 -2.81
C ASP A 453 1.23 18.70 -3.20
N THR A 454 0.74 17.45 -3.14
CA THR A 454 -0.63 17.10 -3.50
C THR A 454 -1.60 17.37 -2.34
N PRO A 455 -2.77 17.99 -2.58
CA PRO A 455 -3.75 18.22 -1.51
C PRO A 455 -4.26 16.91 -0.91
N GLY A 456 -4.36 16.84 0.42
CA GLY A 456 -4.87 15.67 1.13
C GLY A 456 -3.96 14.45 1.12
N HIS A 457 -2.70 14.60 0.70
CA HIS A 457 -1.73 13.52 0.67
C HIS A 457 -1.56 12.85 2.04
N ALA A 458 -1.16 11.59 2.01
CA ALA A 458 -0.86 10.88 3.24
C ALA A 458 0.33 9.93 3.09
N ILE A 459 1.47 10.27 3.67
CA ILE A 459 2.65 9.39 3.72
C ILE A 459 2.41 8.32 4.78
N HIS A 460 2.43 7.05 4.44
CA HIS A 460 2.20 5.94 5.36
C HIS A 460 3.51 5.34 5.86
N ASP A 461 4.29 4.80 4.93
CA ASP A 461 5.52 4.07 5.18
C ASP A 461 6.70 4.72 4.44
N ILE A 462 7.90 4.52 4.99
CA ILE A 462 9.16 4.92 4.36
C ILE A 462 10.17 3.78 4.43
N TRP A 463 10.83 3.53 3.30
CA TRP A 463 11.94 2.59 3.18
C TRP A 463 13.15 3.31 2.57
N ILE A 464 14.36 3.11 3.07
CA ILE A 464 15.55 3.79 2.55
C ILE A 464 16.60 2.77 2.12
N VAL A 465 17.14 2.96 0.93
CA VAL A 465 18.27 2.20 0.39
C VAL A 465 19.25 3.18 -0.23
N ASP A 466 20.51 3.13 0.20
CA ASP A 466 21.62 3.92 -0.35
C ASP A 466 21.28 5.42 -0.53
N GLY A 467 20.69 6.06 0.48
CA GLY A 467 20.32 7.47 0.45
C GLY A 467 19.13 7.84 -0.47
N ILE A 468 18.35 6.86 -0.91
CA ILE A 468 17.07 7.04 -1.61
C ILE A 468 15.93 6.56 -0.73
N ALA A 469 14.97 7.44 -0.44
CA ALA A 469 13.76 7.12 0.27
C ALA A 469 12.61 6.77 -0.68
N TYR A 470 11.89 5.70 -0.37
CA TYR A 470 10.72 5.21 -1.08
C TYR A 470 9.54 5.33 -0.12
N THR A 471 8.62 6.25 -0.40
CA THR A 471 7.45 6.43 0.45
C THR A 471 6.20 5.81 -0.17
N SER A 472 5.36 5.24 0.67
CA SER A 472 4.05 4.70 0.29
C SER A 472 2.96 5.67 0.73
N ASN A 473 2.12 6.13 -0.19
CA ASN A 473 1.36 7.36 0.02
C ASN A 473 -0.15 7.23 -0.25
N TRP A 474 -0.75 6.05 -0.01
CA TRP A 474 -2.17 5.78 -0.27
C TRP A 474 -2.57 6.21 -1.70
N ASN A 475 -3.41 7.24 -1.82
CA ASN A 475 -3.90 7.80 -3.08
C ASN A 475 -2.83 8.42 -3.98
N ASP A 476 -1.67 8.78 -3.43
CA ASP A 476 -0.55 9.35 -4.18
C ASP A 476 0.41 8.29 -4.72
N GLY A 477 0.20 7.01 -4.39
CA GLY A 477 1.06 5.91 -4.81
C GLY A 477 2.44 5.96 -4.19
N VAL A 478 3.49 5.82 -4.99
CA VAL A 478 4.88 5.86 -4.52
C VAL A 478 5.58 7.13 -4.97
N ALA A 479 6.28 7.76 -4.03
CA ALA A 479 7.25 8.81 -4.32
C ALA A 479 8.66 8.30 -4.01
N VAL A 480 9.61 8.65 -4.88
CA VAL A 480 11.03 8.34 -4.75
C VAL A 480 11.74 9.65 -4.45
N ILE A 481 12.43 9.72 -3.31
CA ILE A 481 13.02 10.95 -2.78
C ILE A 481 14.52 10.75 -2.57
N ASP A 482 15.32 11.65 -3.14
CA ASP A 482 16.75 11.76 -2.88
C ASP A 482 16.95 12.37 -1.48
N VAL A 483 17.53 11.60 -0.57
CA VAL A 483 17.90 12.04 0.79
C VAL A 483 19.41 12.04 0.98
N GLY A 484 20.21 11.98 -0.09
CA GLY A 484 21.67 12.03 -0.04
C GLY A 484 22.39 11.04 -0.97
N GLY A 485 21.64 10.14 -1.63
CA GLY A 485 22.20 9.10 -2.50
C GLY A 485 21.90 9.26 -3.99
N GLY A 486 21.01 10.19 -4.36
CA GLY A 486 20.56 10.39 -5.73
C GLY A 486 21.39 11.39 -6.53
N ASP A 487 20.98 11.61 -7.77
CA ASP A 487 21.58 12.58 -8.69
C ASP A 487 20.83 13.92 -8.73
N ARG A 488 19.81 14.09 -7.87
CA ARG A 488 18.96 15.29 -7.80
C ARG A 488 19.45 16.31 -6.77
N GLY A 489 20.52 16.01 -6.03
CA GLY A 489 21.13 16.92 -5.06
C GLY A 489 20.37 16.97 -3.73
N GLY A 490 19.62 15.92 -3.42
CA GLY A 490 18.98 15.72 -2.14
C GLY A 490 19.98 15.52 -1.00
N SER A 491 19.52 15.73 0.22
CA SER A 491 20.28 15.48 1.45
C SER A 491 19.32 15.27 2.62
N PRO A 492 19.76 14.77 3.78
CA PRO A 492 18.89 14.65 4.95
C PRO A 492 18.27 15.99 5.37
N SER A 493 18.99 17.11 5.14
CA SER A 493 18.52 18.46 5.44
C SER A 493 17.64 19.10 4.35
N ASN A 494 17.66 18.55 3.15
CA ASN A 494 16.87 19.01 2.01
C ASN A 494 16.53 17.83 1.10
N PRO A 495 15.54 17.00 1.49
CA PRO A 495 15.06 15.91 0.64
C PRO A 495 14.48 16.46 -0.68
N VAL A 496 14.72 15.77 -1.80
CA VAL A 496 14.27 16.21 -3.13
C VAL A 496 13.56 15.06 -3.85
N GLU A 497 12.32 15.27 -4.29
CA GLU A 497 11.59 14.27 -5.08
C GLU A 497 12.30 14.02 -6.42
N ILE A 498 12.52 12.74 -6.74
CA ILE A 498 13.10 12.26 -8.00
C ILE A 498 11.99 11.98 -9.00
N ALA A 499 11.01 11.18 -8.57
CA ALA A 499 9.94 10.67 -9.40
C ALA A 499 8.76 10.21 -8.54
N ARG A 500 7.61 10.05 -9.19
CA ARG A 500 6.39 9.52 -8.57
C ARG A 500 5.67 8.59 -9.53
N PHE A 501 5.05 7.56 -8.99
CA PHE A 501 4.07 6.74 -9.69
C PHE A 501 2.76 6.80 -8.93
N ARG A 502 1.75 7.48 -9.50
CA ARG A 502 0.43 7.61 -8.90
C ARG A 502 -0.24 6.22 -8.87
N ASP A 503 -0.88 5.91 -7.76
CA ASP A 503 -1.57 4.62 -7.56
C ASP A 503 -2.77 4.43 -8.50
N ILE A 504 -3.06 3.18 -8.84
CA ILE A 504 -4.23 2.73 -9.60
C ILE A 504 -5.16 1.95 -8.65
N GLY A 505 -5.49 2.53 -7.49
CA GLY A 505 -6.26 1.82 -6.47
C GLY A 505 -6.61 2.63 -5.22
N GLY A 506 -5.76 3.59 -4.86
CA GLY A 506 -5.93 4.43 -3.67
C GLY A 506 -5.49 3.77 -2.36
N ALA A 507 -4.82 2.62 -2.43
CA ALA A 507 -4.58 1.73 -1.31
C ALA A 507 -3.11 1.41 -1.06
N THR A 508 -2.17 2.09 -1.76
CA THR A 508 -0.73 1.88 -1.60
C THR A 508 -0.26 2.07 -0.15
N HIS A 509 0.10 0.96 0.48
CA HIS A 509 0.53 0.84 1.87
C HIS A 509 2.04 0.68 2.03
N ALA A 510 2.66 -0.14 1.19
CA ALA A 510 4.08 -0.50 1.27
C ALA A 510 4.80 -0.36 -0.08
N ALA A 511 6.08 -0.01 -0.07
CA ALA A 511 6.89 0.19 -1.28
C ALA A 511 8.32 -0.31 -1.05
N PHE A 512 8.72 -1.34 -1.81
CA PHE A 512 10.02 -1.97 -1.65
C PHE A 512 10.79 -1.98 -2.98
N PRO A 513 11.96 -1.31 -3.05
CA PRO A 513 12.78 -1.27 -4.25
C PRO A 513 13.50 -2.60 -4.48
N TYR A 514 13.74 -2.93 -5.75
CA TYR A 514 14.46 -4.13 -6.15
C TYR A 514 15.24 -3.91 -7.44
N GLN A 515 16.57 -4.04 -7.35
CA GLN A 515 17.45 -4.06 -8.51
C GLN A 515 17.55 -5.50 -9.06
N SER A 516 16.87 -5.75 -10.19
CA SER A 516 16.94 -7.05 -10.86
C SER A 516 18.32 -7.28 -11.50
N PRO A 517 18.83 -8.52 -11.48
CA PRO A 517 20.02 -8.91 -12.25
C PRO A 517 19.89 -8.72 -13.77
N THR A 518 18.66 -8.53 -14.27
CA THR A 518 18.39 -8.20 -15.68
C THR A 518 18.77 -6.76 -16.05
N GLY A 519 19.14 -5.93 -15.07
CA GLY A 519 19.37 -4.49 -15.23
C GLY A 519 18.13 -3.63 -15.06
N ARG A 520 16.96 -4.24 -14.79
CA ARG A 520 15.72 -3.53 -14.50
C ARG A 520 15.63 -3.15 -13.03
N PHE A 521 15.05 -2.00 -12.75
CA PHE A 521 14.76 -1.54 -11.40
C PHE A 521 13.25 -1.55 -11.18
N TYR A 522 12.79 -2.34 -10.21
CA TYR A 522 11.37 -2.50 -9.89
C TYR A 522 11.08 -1.92 -8.52
N ILE A 523 9.86 -1.39 -8.35
CA ILE A 523 9.27 -1.13 -7.03
C ILE A 523 8.06 -2.03 -6.86
N PHE A 524 8.05 -2.82 -5.78
CA PHE A 524 6.90 -3.62 -5.37
C PHE A 524 6.03 -2.78 -4.44
N MET A 525 4.79 -2.51 -4.87
CA MET A 525 3.83 -1.68 -4.14
C MET A 525 2.72 -2.57 -3.59
N GLY A 526 2.57 -2.66 -2.27
CA GLY A 526 1.52 -3.45 -1.63
C GLY A 526 0.31 -2.59 -1.30
N ASP A 527 -0.89 -3.06 -1.65
CA ASP A 527 -2.15 -2.49 -1.19
C ASP A 527 -2.53 -2.97 0.22
N GLU A 528 -3.17 -2.11 1.00
CA GLU A 528 -3.90 -2.48 2.22
C GLU A 528 -5.37 -2.08 2.11
N ILE A 529 -6.26 -3.05 1.90
CA ILE A 529 -7.71 -2.83 1.80
C ILE A 529 -8.42 -3.64 2.89
N GLY A 530 -8.75 -2.98 3.99
CA GLY A 530 -9.47 -3.58 5.12
C GLY A 530 -10.87 -3.02 5.33
N ALA A 531 -11.60 -3.61 6.28
CA ALA A 531 -12.84 -3.01 6.76
C ALA A 531 -12.53 -1.65 7.44
N PRO A 532 -13.43 -0.65 7.38
CA PRO A 532 -13.21 0.71 7.92
C PRO A 532 -12.96 0.84 9.44
N ALA A 533 -12.80 -0.28 10.15
CA ALA A 533 -12.62 -0.37 11.59
C ALA A 533 -11.36 -1.16 11.99
N PHE A 534 -10.38 -1.32 11.08
CA PHE A 534 -9.08 -1.88 11.46
C PHE A 534 -8.31 -0.87 12.34
N ASP A 535 -8.68 -0.80 13.62
CA ASP A 535 -7.95 -0.09 14.67
C ASP A 535 -7.30 -1.05 15.66
N GLY A 536 -7.34 -2.36 15.38
CA GLY A 536 -6.89 -3.42 16.29
C GLY A 536 -7.72 -3.56 17.56
N GLN A 537 -8.88 -2.90 17.67
CA GLN A 537 -9.70 -2.83 18.88
C GLN A 537 -11.06 -3.54 18.74
N GLU A 538 -11.22 -4.51 17.85
CA GLU A 538 -12.45 -5.28 17.84
C GLU A 538 -12.56 -6.08 19.14
N ALA A 539 -13.48 -5.65 20.00
CA ALA A 539 -13.65 -6.16 21.36
C ALA A 539 -14.04 -7.65 21.40
N ASP A 540 -14.51 -8.18 20.27
CA ASP A 540 -14.87 -9.58 20.08
C ASP A 540 -13.69 -10.46 19.59
N ARG A 541 -12.52 -9.85 19.33
CA ARG A 541 -11.32 -10.53 18.82
C ARG A 541 -11.55 -11.29 17.50
N THR A 542 -12.49 -10.84 16.68
CA THR A 542 -12.73 -11.45 15.37
C THR A 542 -11.64 -11.00 14.38
N PRO A 543 -10.88 -11.92 13.74
CA PRO A 543 -9.94 -11.56 12.69
C PRO A 543 -10.65 -10.86 11.54
N GLN A 544 -10.11 -9.73 11.09
CA GLN A 544 -10.64 -9.04 9.93
C GLN A 544 -10.20 -9.73 8.64
N PHE A 545 -10.97 -9.51 7.58
CA PHE A 545 -10.62 -9.98 6.24
C PHE A 545 -9.99 -8.83 5.46
N MET A 546 -8.72 -8.97 5.11
CA MET A 546 -7.98 -7.97 4.33
C MET A 546 -7.95 -8.35 2.85
N ALA A 547 -7.93 -7.36 1.99
CA ALA A 547 -7.81 -7.45 0.54
C ALA A 547 -6.71 -6.48 0.07
N GLY A 548 -6.47 -6.45 -1.24
CA GLY A 548 -5.33 -5.77 -1.84
C GLY A 548 -4.36 -6.77 -2.46
N TYR A 549 -3.39 -6.28 -3.22
CA TYR A 549 -2.39 -7.09 -3.88
C TYR A 549 -1.09 -6.30 -4.06
N ILE A 550 -0.06 -6.97 -4.58
CA ILE A 550 1.22 -6.32 -4.86
C ILE A 550 1.28 -5.92 -6.33
N HIS A 551 1.43 -4.64 -6.61
CA HIS A 551 1.79 -4.11 -7.93
C HIS A 551 3.30 -4.17 -8.13
N VAL A 552 3.74 -4.33 -9.38
CA VAL A 552 5.15 -4.28 -9.76
C VAL A 552 5.32 -3.22 -10.81
N VAL A 553 5.97 -2.13 -10.41
CA VAL A 553 6.23 -0.98 -11.28
C VAL A 553 7.68 -1.00 -11.71
N ASP A 554 7.91 -0.93 -13.02
CA ASP A 554 9.23 -0.77 -13.61
C ASP A 554 9.63 0.71 -13.54
N PHE A 555 10.62 1.00 -12.71
CA PHE A 555 11.23 2.31 -12.50
C PHE A 555 12.63 2.41 -13.16
N THR A 556 12.96 1.52 -14.09
CA THR A 556 14.24 1.58 -14.83
C THR A 556 14.39 2.92 -15.55
N ASP A 557 13.29 3.48 -16.06
CA ASP A 557 13.20 4.88 -16.49
C ASP A 557 12.30 5.64 -15.50
N PRO A 558 12.86 6.40 -14.55
CA PRO A 558 12.08 7.11 -13.52
C PRO A 558 11.20 8.23 -14.10
N GLU A 559 11.44 8.68 -15.33
CA GLU A 559 10.58 9.68 -15.98
C GLU A 559 9.34 9.03 -16.63
N ASN A 560 9.37 7.71 -16.87
CA ASN A 560 8.27 6.96 -17.49
C ASN A 560 8.02 5.62 -16.79
N PRO A 561 7.71 5.60 -15.48
CA PRO A 561 7.43 4.37 -14.76
C PRO A 561 6.16 3.67 -15.30
N GLU A 562 6.19 2.34 -15.39
CA GLU A 562 5.09 1.52 -15.92
C GLU A 562 4.76 0.36 -14.97
N GLU A 563 3.49 0.15 -14.61
CA GLU A 563 3.09 -1.11 -13.97
C GLU A 563 3.19 -2.25 -14.99
N VAL A 564 4.11 -3.18 -14.75
CA VAL A 564 4.38 -4.30 -15.68
C VAL A 564 3.79 -5.62 -15.21
N ALA A 565 3.63 -5.79 -13.90
CA ALA A 565 3.15 -7.03 -13.31
C ALA A 565 2.39 -6.76 -12.00
N ARG A 566 1.70 -7.80 -11.52
CA ARG A 566 1.07 -7.80 -10.20
C ARG A 566 1.08 -9.19 -9.58
N TYR A 567 0.98 -9.29 -8.27
CA TYR A 567 0.74 -10.54 -7.56
C TYR A 567 -0.53 -10.41 -6.72
N GLU A 568 -1.60 -10.96 -7.26
CA GLU A 568 -2.96 -10.87 -6.72
C GLU A 568 -3.46 -12.28 -6.39
N ILE A 569 -3.78 -12.51 -5.11
CA ILE A 569 -4.42 -13.73 -4.64
C ILE A 569 -5.87 -13.42 -4.24
N PRO A 570 -6.83 -14.31 -4.51
CA PRO A 570 -8.25 -14.03 -4.29
C PRO A 570 -8.67 -14.02 -2.81
N GLU A 571 -7.88 -14.62 -1.91
CA GLU A 571 -8.26 -14.86 -0.52
C GLU A 571 -7.64 -13.93 0.53
N ALA A 572 -6.70 -13.05 0.18
CA ALA A 572 -6.07 -12.15 1.13
C ALA A 572 -5.43 -10.89 0.53
N GLY A 573 -5.15 -9.91 1.40
CA GLY A 573 -4.44 -8.67 1.09
C GLY A 573 -2.97 -8.71 1.47
N SER A 574 -2.15 -7.89 0.82
CA SER A 574 -0.74 -7.68 1.16
C SER A 574 -0.56 -6.78 2.40
N HIS A 575 0.64 -6.84 2.98
CA HIS A 575 1.13 -5.88 3.96
C HIS A 575 2.63 -5.61 3.68
N ASN A 576 3.50 -5.74 4.69
CA ASN A 576 4.94 -5.55 4.52
C ASN A 576 5.60 -6.71 3.78
N MET A 577 6.78 -6.44 3.24
CA MET A 577 7.55 -7.40 2.46
C MET A 577 9.03 -7.25 2.71
N TRP A 578 9.80 -8.19 2.18
CA TRP A 578 11.25 -8.23 2.21
C TRP A 578 11.73 -8.82 0.89
N ILE A 579 12.81 -8.29 0.34
CA ILE A 579 13.37 -8.75 -0.92
C ILE A 579 14.84 -9.10 -0.73
N GLU A 580 15.21 -10.32 -1.11
CA GLU A 580 16.60 -10.81 -1.08
C GLU A 580 16.76 -11.90 -2.14
N ASP A 581 17.91 -11.92 -2.85
CA ASP A 581 18.30 -12.99 -3.78
C ASP A 581 17.20 -13.40 -4.81
N ASP A 582 16.62 -12.43 -5.51
CA ASP A 582 15.53 -12.62 -6.47
C ASP A 582 14.27 -13.30 -5.88
N ARG A 583 14.09 -13.21 -4.55
CA ARG A 583 12.90 -13.69 -3.84
C ARG A 583 12.20 -12.53 -3.15
N LEU A 584 10.87 -12.52 -3.31
CA LEU A 584 9.98 -11.66 -2.54
C LEU A 584 9.38 -12.49 -1.41
N TYR A 585 9.61 -12.05 -0.18
CA TYR A 585 8.97 -12.57 1.02
C TYR A 585 7.90 -11.56 1.41
N ALA A 586 6.63 -11.95 1.36
CA ALA A 586 5.53 -11.03 1.57
C ALA A 586 4.61 -11.51 2.69
N ALA A 587 4.26 -10.58 3.57
CA ALA A 587 3.17 -10.75 4.52
C ALA A 587 1.84 -10.53 3.79
N PHE A 588 0.90 -11.45 4.01
CA PHE A 588 -0.42 -11.42 3.39
C PHE A 588 -1.55 -11.55 4.41
N TYR A 589 -1.45 -10.94 5.59
CA TYR A 589 -2.48 -11.02 6.64
C TYR A 589 -3.01 -12.44 6.84
N GLN A 590 -4.31 -12.70 6.61
CA GLN A 590 -4.93 -14.03 6.73
C GLN A 590 -4.46 -15.05 5.68
N GLY A 591 -3.83 -14.57 4.62
CA GLY A 591 -3.06 -15.35 3.68
C GLY A 591 -1.84 -15.96 4.34
N GLY A 592 -1.25 -15.35 5.36
CA GLY A 592 -0.01 -15.80 6.00
C GLY A 592 1.23 -15.31 5.25
N LEU A 593 2.35 -15.99 5.44
CA LEU A 593 3.60 -15.71 4.73
C LEU A 593 3.56 -16.29 3.31
N ARG A 594 4.03 -15.51 2.33
CA ARG A 594 4.21 -15.89 0.93
C ARG A 594 5.66 -15.70 0.50
N VAL A 595 6.19 -16.64 -0.28
CA VAL A 595 7.51 -16.52 -0.90
C VAL A 595 7.36 -16.68 -2.40
N LEU A 596 7.91 -15.75 -3.17
CA LEU A 596 7.77 -15.69 -4.62
C LEU A 596 9.12 -15.61 -5.32
N ASP A 597 9.22 -16.27 -6.47
CA ASP A 597 10.29 -16.13 -7.45
C ASP A 597 10.07 -14.87 -8.30
N ILE A 598 10.87 -13.83 -8.04
CA ILE A 598 10.88 -12.58 -8.81
C ILE A 598 12.08 -12.48 -9.75
N SER A 599 12.70 -13.61 -10.09
CA SER A 599 13.80 -13.65 -11.06
C SER A 599 13.33 -13.38 -12.50
N GLY A 600 14.23 -12.77 -13.27
CA GLY A 600 14.02 -12.40 -14.67
C GLY A 600 13.22 -11.11 -14.86
N GLU A 601 12.82 -10.86 -16.09
CA GLU A 601 11.87 -9.80 -16.41
C GLU A 601 10.46 -10.21 -15.97
N LEU A 602 9.72 -9.26 -15.39
CA LEU A 602 8.39 -9.48 -14.84
C LEU A 602 7.32 -8.88 -15.76
N LYS A 603 6.25 -9.64 -15.98
CA LYS A 603 5.07 -9.20 -16.73
C LYS A 603 3.82 -9.94 -16.26
N GLY A 604 2.66 -9.28 -16.22
CA GLY A 604 1.36 -9.92 -15.99
C GLY A 604 1.13 -10.37 -14.54
N ASN A 605 0.14 -11.24 -14.29
CA ASN A 605 -0.15 -11.69 -12.92
C ASN A 605 0.79 -12.84 -12.49
N LEU A 606 1.70 -12.56 -11.55
CA LEU A 606 2.73 -13.47 -11.05
C LEU A 606 2.14 -14.70 -10.34
N TYR A 607 0.97 -14.59 -9.70
CA TYR A 607 0.30 -15.71 -9.02
C TYR A 607 -0.01 -16.83 -10.01
N HIS A 608 -0.51 -16.46 -11.19
CA HIS A 608 -0.90 -17.39 -12.23
C HIS A 608 0.28 -18.03 -12.99
N GLN A 609 1.50 -17.55 -12.77
CA GLN A 609 2.70 -18.02 -13.47
C GLN A 609 3.37 -19.21 -12.77
N GLY A 610 2.86 -19.59 -11.60
CA GLY A 610 3.49 -20.59 -10.74
C GLY A 610 4.83 -20.10 -10.18
N ARG A 611 4.91 -18.81 -9.83
CA ARG A 611 6.07 -18.17 -9.17
C ARG A 611 6.07 -18.33 -7.66
N GLU A 612 4.97 -18.78 -7.06
CA GLU A 612 4.92 -19.04 -5.62
C GLU A 612 5.82 -20.22 -5.25
N ILE A 613 6.87 -19.93 -4.47
CA ILE A 613 7.85 -20.88 -3.95
C ILE A 613 7.27 -21.60 -2.74
N ALA A 614 6.66 -20.85 -1.82
CA ALA A 614 6.25 -21.36 -0.53
C ALA A 614 5.13 -20.52 0.09
N VAL A 615 4.34 -21.20 0.93
CA VAL A 615 3.27 -20.63 1.74
C VAL A 615 3.40 -21.16 3.16
N TYR A 616 3.34 -20.29 4.15
CA TYR A 616 3.27 -20.68 5.56
C TYR A 616 2.15 -19.94 6.29
N LYS A 617 1.36 -20.67 7.07
CA LYS A 617 0.27 -20.13 7.88
C LYS A 617 0.45 -20.56 9.34
N SER A 618 0.61 -19.57 10.20
CA SER A 618 0.94 -19.66 11.63
C SER A 618 -0.34 -19.90 12.44
N TYR A 619 -0.70 -21.17 12.60
CA TYR A 619 -1.86 -21.57 13.41
C TYR A 619 -1.44 -21.82 14.86
N ASP A 620 -1.54 -20.77 15.69
CA ASP A 620 -1.30 -20.86 17.14
C ASP A 620 -2.61 -21.02 17.93
N PRO A 621 -2.86 -22.16 18.61
CA PRO A 621 -4.04 -22.31 19.46
C PRO A 621 -4.02 -21.40 20.70
N ASP A 622 -2.85 -20.93 21.12
CA ASP A 622 -2.66 -20.12 22.32
C ASP A 622 -2.42 -18.63 22.01
N GLY A 623 -2.50 -18.23 20.74
CA GLY A 623 -2.35 -16.85 20.30
C GLY A 623 -3.43 -15.90 20.88
N PHE A 624 -3.16 -14.60 20.82
CA PHE A 624 -4.11 -13.53 21.21
C PHE A 624 -5.48 -13.71 20.55
N VAL A 625 -5.48 -14.16 19.29
CA VAL A 625 -6.61 -14.77 18.60
C VAL A 625 -6.20 -16.15 18.11
N ALA A 626 -6.83 -17.18 18.67
CA ALA A 626 -6.46 -18.57 18.42
C ALA A 626 -6.66 -18.97 16.94
N ASN A 627 -5.64 -19.61 16.36
CA ASN A 627 -5.62 -20.18 15.01
C ASN A 627 -6.02 -19.19 13.91
N ALA A 628 -5.64 -17.92 14.07
CA ALA A 628 -5.87 -16.86 13.11
C ALA A 628 -4.53 -16.34 12.58
N PRO A 629 -3.96 -16.91 11.50
CA PRO A 629 -2.83 -16.31 10.81
C PRO A 629 -3.17 -14.88 10.40
N PHE A 630 -2.26 -13.96 10.63
CA PHE A 630 -2.40 -12.55 10.33
C PHE A 630 -1.00 -11.91 10.21
N THR A 631 -0.21 -12.47 9.30
CA THR A 631 1.21 -12.14 9.13
C THR A 631 1.37 -10.67 8.76
N TRP A 632 2.30 -9.98 9.42
CA TRP A 632 2.45 -8.54 9.36
C TRP A 632 3.72 -8.11 8.61
N GLY A 633 4.88 -8.66 8.96
CA GLY A 633 6.14 -8.31 8.30
C GLY A 633 7.14 -9.47 8.30
N PRO A 634 7.82 -9.76 7.18
CA PRO A 634 8.91 -10.72 7.13
C PRO A 634 10.29 -10.04 7.11
N GLN A 635 11.32 -10.75 7.57
CA GLN A 635 12.73 -10.38 7.38
C GLN A 635 13.61 -11.63 7.29
N MET A 636 14.50 -11.66 6.30
CA MET A 636 15.54 -12.68 6.23
C MET A 636 16.72 -12.32 7.12
N HIS A 637 17.25 -13.31 7.85
CA HIS A 637 18.48 -13.17 8.62
C HIS A 637 19.25 -14.49 8.65
N LYS A 638 20.49 -14.47 8.14
CA LYS A 638 21.41 -15.63 8.10
C LYS A 638 20.77 -16.93 7.58
N GLY A 639 19.94 -16.82 6.55
CA GLY A 639 19.26 -17.95 5.91
C GLY A 639 18.06 -18.52 6.67
N ASN A 640 17.57 -17.81 7.69
CA ASN A 640 16.27 -18.06 8.32
C ASN A 640 15.33 -16.90 8.01
N LEU A 641 14.05 -17.21 7.86
CA LEU A 641 13.00 -16.24 7.58
C LEU A 641 12.20 -16.00 8.84
N PHE A 642 12.40 -14.84 9.45
CA PHE A 642 11.63 -14.37 10.59
C PHE A 642 10.41 -13.61 10.10
N PHE A 643 9.30 -13.70 10.81
CA PHE A 643 8.14 -12.87 10.52
C PHE A 643 7.31 -12.61 11.78
N SER A 644 6.72 -11.42 11.84
CA SER A 644 5.81 -11.01 12.88
C SER A 644 4.40 -11.46 12.51
N GLU A 645 3.72 -11.97 13.52
CA GLU A 645 2.37 -12.44 13.44
C GLU A 645 1.51 -11.70 14.44
N TYR A 646 0.59 -10.90 13.92
CA TYR A 646 -0.18 -9.96 14.73
C TYR A 646 -0.84 -10.60 15.94
N PHE A 647 -1.31 -11.84 15.80
CA PHE A 647 -2.02 -12.55 16.86
C PHE A 647 -1.20 -13.60 17.61
N SER A 648 0.05 -13.88 17.25
CA SER A 648 0.80 -14.99 17.87
C SER A 648 2.28 -14.72 18.14
N GLY A 649 2.77 -13.49 17.93
CA GLY A 649 4.16 -13.13 18.21
C GLY A 649 5.07 -13.33 17.01
N MET A 650 6.31 -13.75 17.23
CA MET A 650 7.29 -13.91 16.15
C MET A 650 7.50 -15.38 15.81
N TRP A 651 7.58 -15.68 14.52
CA TRP A 651 7.85 -17.02 14.01
C TRP A 651 9.11 -17.04 13.16
N THR A 652 9.73 -18.21 13.07
CA THR A 652 10.89 -18.44 12.22
C THR A 652 10.69 -19.70 11.41
N VAL A 653 10.85 -19.59 10.10
CA VAL A 653 10.79 -20.71 9.16
C VAL A 653 12.04 -20.75 8.29
N LYS A 654 12.25 -21.88 7.61
CA LYS A 654 13.35 -22.06 6.69
C LYS A 654 12.90 -22.79 5.44
N LEU A 655 13.29 -22.26 4.30
CA LEU A 655 13.07 -22.91 3.02
C LEU A 655 14.08 -24.04 2.85
N GLN A 656 13.56 -25.24 2.60
CA GLN A 656 14.40 -26.40 2.36
C GLN A 656 14.89 -26.40 0.92
N PRO A 657 16.17 -26.74 0.68
CA PRO A 657 16.67 -26.93 -0.66
C PRO A 657 15.78 -27.91 -1.41
N ARG A 658 15.43 -27.53 -2.64
CA ARG A 658 14.60 -28.34 -3.50
C ARG A 658 15.16 -29.76 -3.61
N ARG A 659 14.39 -30.76 -3.17
CA ARG A 659 14.71 -32.16 -3.44
C ARG A 659 14.67 -32.34 -4.95
N THR A 660 15.83 -32.51 -5.58
CA THR A 660 15.89 -32.93 -6.97
C THR A 660 15.26 -34.31 -7.03
N LEU A 661 14.04 -34.41 -7.56
CA LEU A 661 13.47 -35.71 -7.89
C LEU A 661 14.42 -36.32 -8.92
N ILE A 662 15.19 -37.32 -8.51
CA ILE A 662 15.98 -38.13 -9.43
C ILE A 662 14.96 -38.77 -10.38
N PRO A 663 15.08 -38.58 -11.71
CA PRO A 663 14.08 -38.98 -12.69
C PRO A 663 13.64 -40.45 -12.58
#